data_AF-A0A953UQG5-F1
#
_entry.id   AF-A0A953UQG5-F1
#
_cell.length_a   1.000
_cell.length_b   1.000
_cell.length_c   1.000
_cell.angle_alpha   90.00
_cell.angle_beta   90.00
_cell.angle_gamma   90.00
#
_symmetry.space_group_name_H-M   'P 1'
#
loop_
_entity.id
_entity.type
_entity.pdbx_description
1 polymer ?
#
loop_
_entity_poly.entity_id
_entity_poly.type
_entity_poly.pdbx_seq_one_letter_code
_entity_poly.pdbx_strand_id
1 'polypeptide(L)'
;MKTDYSCIQAPVNNGVLQIPCQLNAAGGLAPFTWTVSNGLLPAGLSVAPGALNSTVIVGRPTAAGMYSFTITVTDSTGNTSSSALSINVAPSQLKVVTPTLLSTSLNQPYVPVSLQATGGVPPYTWSLVPGSDPLPPGIVLNPDGIIYGTPTDITGSNFALLVQDSQTPVPAQAFFPAPVVSSPKIIHLGPSGLDPSCFSTGSHIAAGSPYAFVFSGFDADGPVTVSGSFTSDSHGNLTSGIEDIVRKSGTQLAQPLAAGGSIGFDNSGRGCLTLNTATTSSQFRLTTATQDQITGSVLSASTIEFDDSDGNGTRASGFIRIQDSTAFANPLTGPYAFRLSGWKAGLDHFAMAGVATADTGVFSAITADVNDSGTASGPLSGGNGTFSTVDANGRGTATITVGTNKYHLVYYLVDATHFVLNSDAPASPGLPLISGEATASTGPFSQSSLSNSQIYRMGGSNVGTADLNIGVLHFDGVGGVSGTAFTRTGGTSASTTLSGQYAVDPSTGRFSFSGTAIPAIGYLASDSSGLTAYLLGTGTSAASGVVEFQTSSYPPGYPFSPINGPYGLATSEILDPQTWVSAATGFADLSGDLSGGSYLDLSTPTALMPVLSYELFRYTWNADGTGTFGGNTYMVSNENKIYSIDISPLNAHPALVLGSRWNSMWNVDFEIVYIATPLSEKETKKTGIQHRIDETEKHFGVKLSNLADMEALIDREITNFFERGGVGLKSTSAYFRPLHFDTKISRKDAEAIFTEVVARKTPTEDRRKHLEDYLMTKVFQELNKLKKPIQFHTGNQQNWNLVRNSDPLELNKLLYEGQFSDIKVVITHGGYLTHKKRSRW
;
A
#
# COMPACT_ATOMS: atom_id res chain seq x y z
N MET A 1 -34.91 61.29 -4.38
CA MET A 1 -34.16 60.16 -4.95
C MET A 1 -34.68 58.88 -4.30
N LYS A 2 -34.91 57.80 -5.05
CA LYS A 2 -35.24 56.47 -4.52
C LYS A 2 -34.12 55.50 -4.90
N THR A 3 -33.82 54.57 -4.01
CA THR A 3 -32.82 53.50 -4.13
C THR A 3 -33.57 52.17 -4.08
N ASP A 4 -33.62 51.43 -5.19
CA ASP A 4 -34.26 50.11 -5.26
C ASP A 4 -33.20 49.01 -5.05
N TYR A 5 -33.30 48.20 -3.97
CA TYR A 5 -32.42 47.02 -3.78
C TYR A 5 -33.12 45.80 -3.19
N SER A 6 -32.90 44.65 -3.84
CA SER A 6 -33.06 43.30 -3.28
C SER A 6 -31.67 42.65 -3.16
N CYS A 7 -31.15 42.51 -1.95
CA CYS A 7 -29.85 41.87 -1.69
C CYS A 7 -30.04 40.58 -0.88
N ILE A 8 -30.53 39.52 -1.52
CA ILE A 8 -30.39 38.15 -1.01
C ILE A 8 -30.20 37.21 -2.21
N GLN A 9 -29.01 36.61 -2.33
CA GLN A 9 -28.90 35.29 -2.97
C GLN A 9 -28.16 34.34 -2.04
N ALA A 10 -28.73 33.14 -1.91
CA ALA A 10 -28.31 32.03 -1.08
C ALA A 10 -26.89 31.52 -1.42
N PRO A 11 -26.22 30.77 -0.52
CA PRO A 11 -24.92 30.18 -0.81
C PRO A 11 -24.99 29.19 -1.97
N VAL A 12 -24.04 29.29 -2.91
CA VAL A 12 -23.73 28.25 -3.90
C VAL A 12 -22.38 27.63 -3.52
N ASN A 13 -22.28 26.29 -3.61
CA ASN A 13 -21.11 25.49 -3.22
C ASN A 13 -19.77 25.99 -3.82
N ASN A 14 -18.65 25.68 -3.13
CA ASN A 14 -17.24 25.93 -3.50
C ASN A 14 -16.63 27.34 -3.25
N GLY A 15 -16.87 27.93 -2.07
CA GLY A 15 -15.87 28.77 -1.40
C GLY A 15 -15.45 30.10 -2.06
N VAL A 16 -16.10 30.55 -3.14
CA VAL A 16 -15.88 31.88 -3.73
C VAL A 16 -17.13 32.73 -3.52
N LEU A 17 -17.07 33.65 -2.55
CA LEU A 17 -18.04 34.73 -2.36
C LEU A 17 -17.44 36.01 -2.95
N GLN A 18 -17.85 36.39 -4.17
CA GLN A 18 -17.88 37.80 -4.54
C GLN A 18 -19.31 38.28 -4.36
N ILE A 19 -19.51 39.20 -3.42
CA ILE A 19 -20.71 40.03 -3.36
C ILE A 19 -20.39 41.28 -4.18
N PRO A 20 -20.95 41.49 -5.38
CA PRO A 20 -21.15 42.84 -5.86
C PRO A 20 -22.60 43.24 -5.51
N CYS A 21 -22.76 43.90 -4.36
CA CYS A 21 -23.99 44.66 -4.08
C CYS A 21 -23.86 46.00 -4.79
N GLN A 22 -24.36 46.09 -6.02
CA GLN A 22 -24.38 47.34 -6.76
C GLN A 22 -25.52 48.22 -6.25
N LEU A 23 -25.19 49.44 -5.82
CA LEU A 23 -26.11 50.51 -5.47
C LEU A 23 -26.10 51.57 -6.56
N ASN A 24 -27.22 52.22 -6.83
CA ASN A 24 -27.50 53.13 -7.94
C ASN A 24 -28.37 54.27 -7.40
N ALA A 25 -28.04 55.49 -7.77
CA ALA A 25 -28.84 56.67 -7.49
C ALA A 25 -29.76 56.99 -8.66
N ALA A 26 -31.05 57.22 -8.39
CA ALA A 26 -32.01 57.73 -9.38
C ALA A 26 -32.28 59.23 -9.16
N GLY A 27 -31.88 60.06 -10.13
CA GLY A 27 -31.91 61.53 -10.06
C GLY A 27 -30.62 62.15 -9.51
N GLY A 28 -30.53 63.49 -9.50
CA GLY A 28 -29.33 64.25 -9.09
C GLY A 28 -28.34 64.51 -10.23
N LEU A 29 -27.34 65.36 -9.97
CA LEU A 29 -26.28 65.71 -10.93
C LEU A 29 -24.96 65.04 -10.56
N ALA A 30 -24.31 64.40 -11.54
CA ALA A 30 -22.98 63.82 -11.36
C ALA A 30 -21.91 64.91 -11.07
N PRO A 31 -20.77 64.57 -10.45
CA PRO A 31 -20.41 63.27 -9.87
C PRO A 31 -21.16 62.94 -8.58
N PHE A 32 -21.37 61.64 -8.31
CA PHE A 32 -21.99 61.14 -7.09
C PHE A 32 -20.92 60.63 -6.11
N THR A 33 -21.05 61.00 -4.83
CA THR A 33 -20.18 60.52 -3.74
C THR A 33 -20.97 59.61 -2.81
N TRP A 34 -20.44 58.42 -2.53
CA TRP A 34 -21.08 57.41 -1.68
C TRP A 34 -20.30 57.22 -0.39
N THR A 35 -20.99 57.27 0.75
CA THR A 35 -20.37 57.14 2.08
C THR A 35 -21.22 56.26 2.99
N VAL A 36 -20.57 55.55 3.92
CA VAL A 36 -21.25 54.91 5.05
C VAL A 36 -21.40 55.98 6.13
N SER A 37 -22.63 56.47 6.34
CA SER A 37 -22.90 57.60 7.23
C SER A 37 -23.26 57.20 8.66
N ASN A 38 -23.68 55.93 8.87
CA ASN A 38 -23.94 55.37 10.19
C ASN A 38 -23.71 53.85 10.19
N GLY A 39 -23.25 53.28 11.30
CA GLY A 39 -22.84 51.87 11.40
C GLY A 39 -21.51 51.57 10.73
N LEU A 40 -21.13 50.29 10.69
CA LEU A 40 -19.89 49.82 10.07
C LEU A 40 -20.18 48.68 9.10
N LEU A 41 -19.44 48.65 7.99
CA LEU A 41 -19.38 47.46 7.14
C LEU A 41 -18.64 46.33 7.89
N PRO A 42 -18.94 45.05 7.60
CA PRO A 42 -18.13 43.94 8.08
C PRO A 42 -16.65 44.14 7.75
N ALA A 43 -15.76 43.80 8.69
CA ALA A 43 -14.32 43.92 8.49
C ALA A 43 -13.86 43.16 7.23
N GLY A 44 -13.15 43.83 6.33
CA GLY A 44 -12.75 43.29 5.02
C GLY A 44 -13.69 43.65 3.85
N LEU A 45 -14.78 44.38 4.10
CA LEU A 45 -15.60 45.02 3.08
C LEU A 45 -15.39 46.53 3.01
N SER A 46 -15.49 47.10 1.80
CA SER A 46 -15.39 48.54 1.54
C SER A 46 -16.29 48.98 0.40
N VAL A 47 -16.68 50.26 0.38
CA VAL A 47 -17.38 50.90 -0.74
C VAL A 47 -16.36 51.22 -1.83
N ALA A 48 -16.56 50.69 -3.03
CA ALA A 48 -15.73 50.97 -4.21
C ALA A 48 -16.52 51.76 -5.28
N PRO A 49 -15.83 52.60 -6.09
CA PRO A 49 -16.47 53.35 -7.16
C PRO A 49 -17.15 52.41 -8.17
N GLY A 50 -18.39 52.71 -8.56
CA GLY A 50 -19.10 52.07 -9.67
C GLY A 50 -19.13 52.97 -10.91
N ALA A 51 -19.90 52.60 -11.93
CA ALA A 51 -20.08 53.42 -13.13
C ALA A 51 -21.11 54.55 -12.92
N LEU A 52 -20.78 55.77 -13.35
CA LEU A 52 -21.65 56.97 -13.39
C LEU A 52 -22.39 57.28 -12.06
N ASN A 53 -23.58 56.73 -11.89
CA ASN A 53 -24.48 56.93 -10.75
C ASN A 53 -24.53 55.74 -9.79
N SER A 54 -23.54 54.84 -9.84
CA SER A 54 -23.52 53.60 -9.05
C SER A 54 -22.26 53.44 -8.19
N THR A 55 -22.36 52.60 -7.17
CA THR A 55 -21.25 52.13 -6.31
C THR A 55 -21.42 50.64 -6.01
N VAL A 56 -20.36 49.96 -5.61
CA VAL A 56 -20.39 48.55 -5.21
C VAL A 56 -19.75 48.38 -3.84
N ILE A 57 -20.33 47.54 -2.99
CA ILE A 57 -19.64 47.05 -1.79
C ILE A 57 -18.85 45.81 -2.20
N VAL A 58 -17.54 45.82 -1.96
CA VAL A 58 -16.61 44.77 -2.38
C VAL A 58 -15.67 44.36 -1.26
N GLY A 59 -15.04 43.19 -1.40
CA GLY A 59 -14.08 42.64 -0.45
C GLY A 59 -14.52 41.27 0.09
N ARG A 60 -13.81 40.77 1.10
CA ARG A 60 -14.12 39.51 1.77
C ARG A 60 -14.34 39.76 3.26
N PRO A 61 -15.55 39.51 3.81
CA PRO A 61 -15.76 39.70 5.24
C PRO A 61 -14.94 38.68 6.03
N THR A 62 -14.35 39.11 7.14
CA THR A 62 -13.45 38.31 7.99
C THR A 62 -14.06 37.91 9.32
N ALA A 63 -15.20 38.50 9.69
CA ALA A 63 -15.90 38.23 10.94
C ALA A 63 -17.39 37.98 10.67
N ALA A 64 -17.91 36.89 11.26
CA ALA A 64 -19.34 36.58 11.25
C ALA A 64 -20.14 37.62 12.04
N GLY A 65 -21.43 37.74 11.75
CA GLY A 65 -22.34 38.64 12.45
C GLY A 65 -23.28 39.42 11.54
N MET A 66 -24.26 40.07 12.16
CA MET A 66 -25.20 40.96 11.49
C MET A 66 -24.72 42.41 11.59
N TYR A 67 -24.42 43.03 10.46
CA TYR A 67 -23.91 44.39 10.38
C TYR A 67 -24.95 45.28 9.74
N SER A 68 -25.55 46.16 10.54
CA SER A 68 -26.47 47.20 10.06
C SER A 68 -25.72 48.50 9.83
N PHE A 69 -25.92 49.11 8.66
CA PHE A 69 -25.28 50.37 8.29
C PHE A 69 -26.20 51.20 7.40
N THR A 70 -25.91 52.49 7.27
CA THR A 70 -26.62 53.41 6.38
C THR A 70 -25.66 53.90 5.31
N ILE A 71 -26.02 53.73 4.04
CA ILE A 71 -25.32 54.32 2.91
C ILE A 71 -25.99 55.65 2.54
N THR A 72 -25.18 56.68 2.34
CA THR A 72 -25.61 58.00 1.85
C THR A 72 -24.94 58.31 0.53
N VAL A 73 -25.73 58.68 -0.48
CA VAL A 73 -25.26 59.26 -1.74
C VAL A 73 -25.43 60.78 -1.70
N THR A 74 -24.43 61.50 -2.21
CA THR A 74 -24.42 62.96 -2.37
C THR A 74 -24.16 63.31 -3.83
N ASP A 75 -24.97 64.19 -4.42
CA ASP A 75 -24.76 64.68 -5.78
C ASP A 75 -23.82 65.91 -5.81
N SER A 76 -23.46 66.40 -7.01
CA SER A 76 -22.51 67.51 -7.16
C SER A 76 -23.04 68.87 -6.70
N THR A 77 -24.34 68.97 -6.44
CA THR A 77 -24.99 70.17 -5.90
C THR A 77 -25.22 70.10 -4.39
N GLY A 78 -24.79 69.00 -3.75
CA GLY A 78 -24.91 68.79 -2.30
C GLY A 78 -26.23 68.15 -1.85
N ASN A 79 -27.10 67.71 -2.78
CA ASN A 79 -28.30 66.97 -2.39
C ASN A 79 -27.91 65.56 -1.94
N THR A 80 -28.53 65.10 -0.85
CA THR A 80 -28.25 63.78 -0.28
C THR A 80 -29.48 62.86 -0.27
N SER A 81 -29.22 61.56 -0.30
CA SER A 81 -30.22 60.51 -0.07
C SER A 81 -29.58 59.36 0.68
N SER A 82 -30.29 58.77 1.64
CA SER A 82 -29.75 57.71 2.51
C SER A 82 -30.63 56.46 2.50
N SER A 83 -30.03 55.29 2.77
CA SER A 83 -30.74 54.02 2.89
C SER A 83 -30.10 53.14 3.96
N ALA A 84 -30.94 52.59 4.84
CA ALA A 84 -30.53 51.62 5.84
C ALA A 84 -30.44 50.23 5.19
N LEU A 85 -29.30 49.56 5.38
CA LEU A 85 -28.99 48.25 4.83
C LEU A 85 -28.43 47.34 5.94
N SER A 86 -28.48 46.03 5.71
CA SER A 86 -27.87 45.05 6.60
C SER A 86 -27.16 43.95 5.82
N ILE A 87 -25.96 43.57 6.24
CA ILE A 87 -25.24 42.39 5.75
C ILE A 87 -25.19 41.35 6.87
N ASN A 88 -25.65 40.14 6.58
CA ASN A 88 -25.49 38.99 7.46
C ASN A 88 -24.30 38.15 6.98
N VAL A 89 -23.23 38.11 7.76
CA VAL A 89 -22.09 37.24 7.51
C VAL A 89 -22.29 35.96 8.32
N ALA A 90 -22.58 34.85 7.62
CA ALA A 90 -22.75 33.56 8.27
C ALA A 90 -21.43 33.08 8.92
N PRO A 91 -21.46 32.44 10.10
CA PRO A 91 -20.31 31.75 10.65
C PRO A 91 -19.88 30.59 9.73
N SER A 92 -18.68 30.06 9.92
CA SER A 92 -18.27 28.82 9.27
C SER A 92 -19.23 27.69 9.66
N GLN A 93 -19.39 26.69 8.79
CA GLN A 93 -20.29 25.57 9.04
C GLN A 93 -19.89 24.82 10.31
N LEU A 94 -20.84 24.61 11.22
CA LEU A 94 -20.64 23.78 12.41
C LEU A 94 -20.29 22.35 12.01
N LYS A 95 -19.21 21.82 12.58
CA LYS A 95 -18.68 20.48 12.32
C LYS A 95 -18.16 19.88 13.62
N VAL A 96 -18.52 18.63 13.89
CA VAL A 96 -17.88 17.83 14.94
C VAL A 96 -16.47 17.44 14.47
N VAL A 97 -15.44 17.77 15.25
CA VAL A 97 -14.02 17.50 14.89
C VAL A 97 -13.40 16.38 15.72
N THR A 98 -14.11 15.85 16.70
CA THR A 98 -13.67 14.76 17.60
C THR A 98 -14.95 14.03 18.07
N PRO A 99 -15.01 12.69 18.26
CA PRO A 99 -13.86 11.87 18.65
C PRO A 99 -13.84 10.40 18.16
N THR A 100 -12.64 9.83 18.16
CA THR A 100 -12.48 8.40 18.49
C THR A 100 -12.90 8.22 19.95
N LEU A 101 -14.04 7.58 20.18
CA LEU A 101 -14.47 7.19 21.52
C LEU A 101 -13.71 5.93 21.92
N LEU A 102 -13.09 5.95 23.08
CA LEU A 102 -12.41 4.77 23.62
C LEU A 102 -13.42 3.65 23.84
N SER A 103 -13.01 2.40 23.62
CA SER A 103 -13.77 1.26 24.08
C SER A 103 -13.76 1.23 25.61
N THR A 104 -14.80 0.64 26.20
CA THR A 104 -14.93 0.48 27.65
C THR A 104 -15.09 -0.99 28.00
N SER A 105 -14.60 -1.40 29.16
CA SER A 105 -14.80 -2.74 29.70
C SER A 105 -15.92 -2.73 30.73
N LEU A 106 -16.62 -3.86 30.86
CA LEU A 106 -17.67 -4.04 31.86
C LEU A 106 -17.14 -3.73 33.27
N ASN A 107 -17.89 -2.92 34.03
CA ASN A 107 -17.57 -2.50 35.40
C ASN A 107 -16.27 -1.69 35.58
N GLN A 108 -15.68 -1.15 34.51
CA GLN A 108 -14.51 -0.27 34.59
C GLN A 108 -14.89 1.19 34.35
N PRO A 109 -14.39 2.17 35.15
CA PRO A 109 -14.66 3.58 34.92
C PRO A 109 -14.19 4.03 33.53
N TYR A 110 -15.09 4.66 32.79
CA TYR A 110 -14.81 5.30 31.51
C TYR A 110 -14.05 6.59 31.73
N VAL A 111 -12.90 6.75 31.05
CA VAL A 111 -12.10 7.97 31.09
C VAL A 111 -12.92 9.12 30.50
N PRO A 112 -13.12 10.25 31.21
CA PRO A 112 -13.91 11.36 30.70
C PRO A 112 -13.38 11.89 29.35
N VAL A 113 -14.23 11.86 28.32
CA VAL A 113 -13.89 12.38 26.98
C VAL A 113 -14.65 13.67 26.73
N SER A 114 -13.94 14.74 26.35
CA SER A 114 -14.55 15.99 25.90
C SER A 114 -14.73 15.97 24.37
N LEU A 115 -15.98 16.04 23.93
CA LEU A 115 -16.38 16.25 22.53
C LEU A 115 -15.94 17.65 22.08
N GLN A 116 -15.53 17.80 20.81
CA GLN A 116 -15.21 19.10 20.25
C GLN A 116 -15.89 19.34 18.90
N ALA A 117 -16.23 20.61 18.67
CA ALA A 117 -16.80 21.11 17.43
C ALA A 117 -16.06 22.37 16.96
N THR A 118 -16.04 22.58 15.65
CA THR A 118 -15.52 23.79 14.98
C THR A 118 -16.60 24.41 14.12
N GLY A 119 -16.51 25.72 13.88
CA GLY A 119 -17.56 26.46 13.16
C GLY A 119 -18.80 26.71 14.03
N GLY A 120 -19.79 27.41 13.50
CA GLY A 120 -20.90 27.93 14.30
C GLY A 120 -20.46 29.01 15.31
N VAL A 121 -21.34 29.33 16.26
CA VAL A 121 -21.11 30.31 17.33
C VAL A 121 -21.11 29.62 18.70
N PRO A 122 -20.01 29.64 19.47
CA PRO A 122 -19.99 29.13 20.85
C PRO A 122 -20.93 29.92 21.78
N PRO A 123 -21.48 29.32 22.85
CA PRO A 123 -21.21 27.97 23.35
C PRO A 123 -21.92 26.85 22.55
N TYR A 124 -21.31 25.66 22.56
CA TYR A 124 -21.92 24.45 21.97
C TYR A 124 -22.67 23.64 23.01
N THR A 125 -23.80 23.06 22.62
CA THR A 125 -24.58 22.13 23.46
C THR A 125 -24.67 20.77 22.77
N TRP A 126 -24.43 19.70 23.52
CA TRP A 126 -24.39 18.32 23.03
C TRP A 126 -25.56 17.48 23.54
N SER A 127 -26.06 16.59 22.70
CA SER A 127 -27.06 15.59 23.07
C SER A 127 -26.92 14.32 22.22
N LEU A 128 -27.67 13.28 22.57
CA LEU A 128 -27.92 12.19 21.63
C LEU A 128 -28.87 12.64 20.53
N VAL A 129 -28.73 12.05 19.34
CA VAL A 129 -29.68 12.25 18.25
C VAL A 129 -31.03 11.64 18.66
N PRO A 130 -32.15 12.36 18.52
CA PRO A 130 -33.48 11.79 18.77
C PRO A 130 -33.70 10.52 17.95
N GLY A 131 -33.97 9.39 18.62
CA GLY A 131 -34.20 8.09 17.98
C GLY A 131 -32.96 7.22 17.74
N SER A 132 -31.77 7.64 18.21
CA SER A 132 -30.58 6.77 18.31
C SER A 132 -30.66 5.86 19.55
N ASP A 133 -29.88 4.76 19.58
CA ASP A 133 -29.81 3.90 20.76
C ASP A 133 -29.24 4.68 21.96
N PRO A 134 -29.58 4.29 23.20
CA PRO A 134 -28.97 4.88 24.38
C PRO A 134 -27.47 4.55 24.46
N LEU A 135 -26.74 5.33 25.25
CA LEU A 135 -25.40 4.95 25.70
C LEU A 135 -25.47 3.65 26.54
N PRO A 136 -24.39 2.86 26.63
CA PRO A 136 -24.33 1.70 27.51
C PRO A 136 -24.79 2.06 28.93
N PRO A 137 -25.62 1.23 29.60
CA PRO A 137 -26.08 1.50 30.95
C PRO A 137 -24.92 1.85 31.89
N GLY A 138 -24.98 3.03 32.52
CA GLY A 138 -23.92 3.54 33.41
C GLY A 138 -22.94 4.52 32.76
N ILE A 139 -23.04 4.75 31.44
CA ILE A 139 -22.35 5.84 30.72
C ILE A 139 -23.29 7.02 30.48
N VAL A 140 -22.80 8.24 30.66
CA VAL A 140 -23.56 9.49 30.59
C VAL A 140 -22.88 10.51 29.68
N LEU A 141 -23.67 11.23 28.87
CA LEU A 141 -23.26 12.42 28.11
C LEU A 141 -23.78 13.69 28.80
N ASN A 142 -22.88 14.59 29.16
CA ASN A 142 -23.21 15.93 29.64
C ASN A 142 -23.48 16.89 28.47
N PRO A 143 -24.38 17.89 28.64
CA PRO A 143 -24.63 18.93 27.64
C PRO A 143 -23.40 19.75 27.22
N ASP A 144 -22.39 19.86 28.08
CA ASP A 144 -21.10 20.50 27.78
C ASP A 144 -20.19 19.63 26.88
N GLY A 145 -20.66 18.43 26.50
CA GLY A 145 -19.94 17.51 25.63
C GLY A 145 -18.97 16.59 26.36
N ILE A 146 -19.22 16.24 27.63
CA ILE A 146 -18.36 15.28 28.36
C ILE A 146 -19.06 13.93 28.45
N ILE A 147 -18.40 12.85 28.00
CA ILE A 147 -18.85 11.46 28.17
C ILE A 147 -18.04 10.78 29.29
N TYR A 148 -18.71 10.20 30.27
CA TYR A 148 -18.10 9.58 31.46
C TYR A 148 -19.05 8.56 32.10
N GLY A 149 -18.56 7.77 33.06
CA GLY A 149 -19.39 6.84 33.85
C GLY A 149 -18.71 5.49 34.05
N THR A 150 -19.47 4.49 34.50
CA THR A 150 -18.98 3.09 34.64
C THR A 150 -20.05 2.18 34.04
N PRO A 151 -19.76 1.46 32.94
CA PRO A 151 -20.76 0.64 32.27
C PRO A 151 -21.11 -0.59 33.12
N THR A 152 -22.39 -0.78 33.41
CA THR A 152 -22.92 -1.96 34.12
C THR A 152 -23.39 -3.06 33.16
N ASP A 153 -23.41 -2.75 31.86
CA ASP A 153 -23.68 -3.67 30.76
C ASP A 153 -22.90 -3.17 29.53
N ILE A 154 -22.35 -4.09 28.74
CA ILE A 154 -21.54 -3.83 27.54
C ILE A 154 -22.12 -4.50 26.29
N THR A 155 -23.37 -4.96 26.36
CA THR A 155 -24.09 -5.38 25.17
C THR A 155 -24.23 -4.19 24.22
N GLY A 156 -23.63 -4.34 23.03
CA GLY A 156 -23.31 -3.23 22.12
C GLY A 156 -24.50 -2.33 21.82
N SER A 157 -24.36 -1.03 22.11
CA SER A 157 -25.38 -0.02 21.85
C SER A 157 -24.87 0.98 20.79
N ASN A 158 -25.71 1.28 19.81
CA ASN A 158 -25.34 2.06 18.63
C ASN A 158 -25.91 3.48 18.68
N PHE A 159 -25.15 4.44 19.20
CA PHE A 159 -25.65 5.79 19.42
C PHE A 159 -25.10 6.81 18.42
N ALA A 160 -25.75 7.97 18.32
CA ALA A 160 -25.29 9.10 17.52
C ALA A 160 -25.35 10.39 18.35
N LEU A 161 -24.44 11.32 18.08
CA LEU A 161 -24.30 12.59 18.78
C LEU A 161 -24.82 13.76 17.91
N LEU A 162 -25.45 14.72 18.57
CA LEU A 162 -25.89 16.00 18.02
C LEU A 162 -25.15 17.12 18.75
N VAL A 163 -24.58 18.06 18.00
CA VAL A 163 -24.10 19.35 18.53
C VAL A 163 -24.91 20.50 17.95
N GLN A 164 -25.26 21.45 18.81
CA GLN A 164 -25.92 22.70 18.46
C GLN A 164 -25.03 23.88 18.86
N ASP A 165 -24.99 24.91 18.04
CA ASP A 165 -24.35 26.19 18.40
C ASP A 165 -25.34 27.15 19.09
N SER A 166 -24.87 28.35 19.47
CA SER A 166 -25.69 29.34 20.17
C SER A 166 -26.39 30.34 19.25
N GLN A 167 -26.42 30.13 17.93
CA GLN A 167 -26.98 31.11 17.00
C GLN A 167 -28.51 31.24 17.16
N THR A 168 -29.04 32.47 17.07
CA THR A 168 -30.49 32.78 17.10
C THR A 168 -30.92 33.52 15.83
N PRO A 169 -32.12 33.27 15.26
CA PRO A 169 -33.18 32.38 15.75
C PRO A 169 -33.03 30.91 15.32
N VAL A 170 -32.05 30.59 14.47
CA VAL A 170 -31.82 29.23 13.97
C VAL A 170 -30.39 28.80 14.34
N PRO A 171 -30.22 27.96 15.39
CA PRO A 171 -28.94 27.34 15.71
C PRO A 171 -28.43 26.47 14.57
N ALA A 172 -27.13 26.51 14.29
CA ALA A 172 -26.50 25.52 13.44
C ALA A 172 -26.44 24.17 14.17
N GLN A 173 -26.60 23.09 13.43
CA GLN A 173 -26.53 21.72 13.97
C GLN A 173 -25.53 20.89 13.18
N ALA A 174 -24.83 19.99 13.87
CA ALA A 174 -24.03 18.96 13.25
C ALA A 174 -24.22 17.62 13.97
N PHE A 175 -24.05 16.53 13.22
CA PHE A 175 -24.28 15.16 13.68
C PHE A 175 -22.99 14.35 13.61
N PHE A 176 -22.86 13.36 14.48
CA PHE A 176 -21.81 12.36 14.43
C PHE A 176 -22.35 10.94 14.69
N PRO A 177 -22.16 9.97 13.77
CA PRO A 177 -21.60 10.17 12.42
C PRO A 177 -22.55 11.00 11.53
N ALA A 178 -22.00 11.65 10.51
CA ALA A 178 -22.79 12.50 9.61
C ALA A 178 -23.82 11.65 8.82
N PRO A 179 -25.05 12.15 8.58
CA PRO A 179 -26.06 11.40 7.86
C PRO A 179 -25.67 11.21 6.38
N VAL A 180 -25.49 9.94 5.97
CA VAL A 180 -25.52 9.54 4.56
C VAL A 180 -26.94 9.04 4.27
N VAL A 181 -27.45 9.30 3.06
CA VAL A 181 -28.79 8.90 2.62
C VAL A 181 -28.88 7.36 2.51
N SER A 182 -29.05 6.69 3.64
CA SER A 182 -29.63 5.35 3.90
C SER A 182 -29.09 4.85 5.24
N SER A 183 -29.93 4.96 6.29
CA SER A 183 -29.70 4.52 7.68
C SER A 183 -28.57 5.25 8.45
N PRO A 184 -28.78 5.66 9.72
CA PRO A 184 -27.67 6.14 10.55
C PRO A 184 -26.68 5.00 10.79
N LYS A 185 -25.43 5.18 10.33
CA LYS A 185 -24.31 4.27 10.62
C LYS A 185 -23.88 4.45 12.09
N ILE A 186 -23.33 3.38 12.66
CA ILE A 186 -23.46 2.97 14.05
C ILE A 186 -22.10 3.08 14.79
N ILE A 187 -22.07 3.60 16.02
CA ILE A 187 -20.90 3.56 16.93
C ILE A 187 -20.96 2.28 17.78
N HIS A 188 -19.92 1.43 17.73
CA HIS A 188 -19.84 0.22 18.55
C HIS A 188 -18.91 0.42 19.77
N LEU A 189 -19.42 0.15 20.98
CA LEU A 189 -18.62 -0.03 22.20
C LEU A 189 -18.76 -1.49 22.65
N GLY A 190 -17.73 -2.31 22.42
CA GLY A 190 -17.68 -3.70 22.88
C GLY A 190 -16.28 -4.32 22.72
N PRO A 191 -15.94 -5.38 23.45
CA PRO A 191 -14.64 -6.05 23.36
C PRO A 191 -14.51 -6.71 21.99
N SER A 192 -13.51 -6.28 21.22
CA SER A 192 -13.06 -7.01 20.05
C SER A 192 -12.36 -8.29 20.53
N GLY A 193 -13.06 -9.41 20.51
CA GLY A 193 -12.52 -10.70 20.93
C GLY A 193 -11.31 -11.07 20.08
N LEU A 194 -10.12 -11.05 20.70
CA LEU A 194 -8.99 -11.84 20.24
C LEU A 194 -9.17 -13.25 20.80
N ASP A 195 -9.22 -14.24 19.91
CA ASP A 195 -8.97 -15.63 20.28
C ASP A 195 -7.46 -15.74 20.61
N PRO A 196 -7.07 -16.07 21.85
CA PRO A 196 -5.66 -16.24 22.23
C PRO A 196 -5.01 -17.49 21.61
N SER A 197 -5.74 -18.30 20.82
CA SER A 197 -5.21 -19.47 20.13
C SER A 197 -5.11 -19.25 18.62
N CYS A 198 -4.01 -19.70 17.99
CA CYS A 198 -3.80 -19.54 16.54
C CYS A 198 -4.79 -20.34 15.64
N PHE A 199 -5.94 -20.86 16.11
CA PHE A 199 -6.85 -21.73 15.30
C PHE A 199 -8.35 -21.52 15.56
N SER A 200 -9.21 -21.54 14.53
CA SER A 200 -9.87 -22.83 14.21
C SER A 200 -10.47 -23.01 12.80
N THR A 201 -10.47 -22.06 11.87
CA THR A 201 -11.05 -22.33 10.54
C THR A 201 -10.37 -21.54 9.41
N GLY A 202 -9.32 -22.12 8.82
CA GLY A 202 -8.78 -21.65 7.53
C GLY A 202 -7.27 -21.61 7.38
N SER A 203 -6.50 -22.62 7.82
CA SER A 203 -5.03 -22.61 7.64
C SER A 203 -4.66 -22.52 6.16
N HIS A 204 -4.25 -21.33 5.74
CA HIS A 204 -3.76 -21.01 4.40
C HIS A 204 -2.26 -21.29 4.31
N ILE A 205 -1.68 -22.26 5.01
CA ILE A 205 -0.23 -22.56 4.96
C ILE A 205 0.04 -23.81 4.11
N ALA A 206 1.18 -23.85 3.41
CA ALA A 206 1.59 -25.00 2.61
C ALA A 206 2.01 -26.15 3.54
N ALA A 207 1.07 -27.04 3.86
CA ALA A 207 1.30 -28.19 4.72
C ALA A 207 2.47 -29.07 4.21
N GLY A 208 3.40 -29.40 5.11
CA GLY A 208 4.57 -30.23 4.80
C GLY A 208 5.71 -29.49 4.10
N SER A 209 5.52 -28.24 3.68
CA SER A 209 6.59 -27.41 3.14
C SER A 209 7.32 -26.67 4.28
N PRO A 210 8.65 -26.64 4.27
CA PRO A 210 9.41 -25.86 5.24
C PRO A 210 9.31 -24.35 4.94
N TYR A 211 9.37 -23.52 5.97
CA TYR A 211 9.42 -22.06 5.91
C TYR A 211 10.64 -21.57 6.69
N ALA A 212 11.39 -20.63 6.14
CA ALA A 212 12.45 -19.90 6.83
C ALA A 212 11.93 -18.57 7.35
N PHE A 213 12.45 -18.11 8.47
CA PHE A 213 12.12 -16.81 9.04
C PHE A 213 13.34 -16.09 9.60
N VAL A 214 13.25 -14.76 9.61
CA VAL A 214 14.22 -13.87 10.26
C VAL A 214 13.47 -12.67 10.83
N PHE A 215 13.67 -12.42 12.12
CA PHE A 215 13.06 -11.32 12.89
C PHE A 215 14.14 -10.60 13.71
N SER A 216 13.98 -9.29 13.83
CA SER A 216 14.90 -8.41 14.55
C SER A 216 14.15 -7.35 15.32
N GLY A 217 14.61 -7.08 16.55
CA GLY A 217 14.04 -6.05 17.41
C GLY A 217 14.64 -6.06 18.81
N PHE A 218 13.79 -6.00 19.83
CA PHE A 218 14.18 -5.73 21.22
C PHE A 218 13.40 -6.56 22.24
N ASP A 219 14.08 -6.99 23.30
CA ASP A 219 13.49 -7.46 24.54
C ASP A 219 13.94 -6.60 25.72
N ALA A 220 13.58 -6.99 26.96
CA ALA A 220 13.96 -6.26 28.16
C ALA A 220 15.49 -6.15 28.37
N ASP A 221 16.29 -7.05 27.78
CA ASP A 221 17.76 -7.05 27.87
C ASP A 221 18.43 -6.24 26.75
N GLY A 222 17.70 -5.88 25.69
CA GLY A 222 18.17 -5.05 24.59
C GLY A 222 17.93 -5.69 23.22
N PRO A 223 18.82 -5.46 22.24
CA PRO A 223 18.65 -6.02 20.90
C PRO A 223 18.58 -7.54 20.89
N VAL A 224 17.68 -8.06 20.07
CA VAL A 224 17.48 -9.49 19.82
C VAL A 224 17.24 -9.75 18.34
N THR A 225 17.82 -10.83 17.85
CA THR A 225 17.57 -11.36 16.52
C THR A 225 17.21 -12.83 16.61
N VAL A 226 16.20 -13.22 15.83
CA VAL A 226 15.59 -14.53 15.82
C VAL A 226 15.55 -15.03 14.38
N SER A 227 16.03 -16.23 14.11
CA SER A 227 15.92 -16.83 12.79
C SER A 227 15.65 -18.31 12.91
N GLY A 228 14.99 -18.92 11.95
CA GLY A 228 14.69 -20.33 12.06
C GLY A 228 14.05 -20.92 10.82
N SER A 229 13.67 -22.18 10.95
CA SER A 229 12.83 -22.86 10.00
C SER A 229 11.76 -23.68 10.72
N PHE A 230 10.58 -23.78 10.13
CA PHE A 230 9.51 -24.65 10.62
C PHE A 230 8.78 -25.32 9.46
N THR A 231 8.20 -26.48 9.75
CA THR A 231 7.23 -27.17 8.89
C THR A 231 5.95 -27.35 9.69
N SER A 232 4.80 -27.23 9.04
CA SER A 232 3.50 -27.47 9.68
C SER A 232 2.71 -28.58 9.01
N ASP A 233 1.74 -29.13 9.72
CA ASP A 233 0.70 -29.96 9.13
C ASP A 233 -0.38 -29.10 8.42
N SER A 234 -1.42 -29.75 7.88
CA SER A 234 -2.55 -29.09 7.21
C SER A 234 -3.46 -28.30 8.13
N HIS A 235 -3.32 -28.48 9.45
CA HIS A 235 -4.04 -27.70 10.44
C HIS A 235 -3.21 -26.52 10.94
N GLY A 236 -1.94 -26.40 10.53
CA GLY A 236 -1.03 -25.36 10.98
C GLY A 236 -0.24 -25.73 12.24
N ASN A 237 -0.36 -26.94 12.79
CA ASN A 237 0.48 -27.35 13.91
C ASN A 237 1.92 -27.52 13.43
N LEU A 238 2.88 -26.94 14.14
CA LEU A 238 4.29 -27.11 13.80
C LEU A 238 4.71 -28.55 14.10
N THR A 239 5.25 -29.23 13.10
CA THR A 239 5.62 -30.66 13.17
C THR A 239 7.12 -30.87 13.30
N SER A 240 7.91 -29.91 12.81
CA SER A 240 9.37 -29.90 12.92
C SER A 240 9.89 -28.49 12.73
N GLY A 241 11.14 -28.26 13.13
CA GLY A 241 11.83 -27.01 12.89
C GLY A 241 12.87 -26.71 13.95
N ILE A 242 13.55 -25.59 13.76
CA ILE A 242 14.57 -25.07 14.67
C ILE A 242 14.52 -23.54 14.72
N GLU A 243 15.02 -23.00 15.82
CA GLU A 243 15.14 -21.56 16.05
C GLU A 243 16.54 -21.24 16.59
N ASP A 244 17.16 -20.19 16.04
CA ASP A 244 18.34 -19.51 16.57
C ASP A 244 17.89 -18.20 17.19
N ILE A 245 18.14 -18.02 18.48
CA ILE A 245 17.87 -16.77 19.19
C ILE A 245 19.18 -16.20 19.70
N VAL A 246 19.45 -14.95 19.33
CA VAL A 246 20.65 -14.23 19.77
C VAL A 246 20.22 -12.95 20.46
N ARG A 247 20.55 -12.88 21.75
CA ARG A 247 20.28 -11.74 22.63
C ARG A 247 21.58 -11.14 23.12
N LYS A 248 21.49 -9.96 23.71
CA LYS A 248 22.58 -9.40 24.51
C LYS A 248 22.99 -10.33 25.67
N SER A 249 22.04 -11.00 26.31
CA SER A 249 22.28 -11.88 27.46
C SER A 249 22.88 -13.25 27.09
N GLY A 250 22.86 -13.64 25.83
CA GLY A 250 23.45 -14.90 25.35
C GLY A 250 22.81 -15.42 24.07
N THR A 251 23.23 -16.62 23.66
CA THR A 251 22.75 -17.26 22.43
C THR A 251 22.13 -18.62 22.71
N GLN A 252 21.09 -18.92 21.94
CA GLN A 252 20.42 -20.21 21.91
C GLN A 252 20.34 -20.63 20.45
N LEU A 253 21.37 -21.32 19.97
CA LEU A 253 21.48 -21.73 18.57
C LEU A 253 20.85 -23.10 18.34
N ALA A 254 20.24 -23.28 17.17
CA ALA A 254 19.63 -24.52 16.69
C ALA A 254 18.70 -25.19 17.71
N GLN A 255 17.88 -24.40 18.42
CA GLN A 255 16.91 -24.91 19.38
C GLN A 255 15.79 -25.64 18.64
N PRO A 256 15.55 -26.94 18.91
CA PRO A 256 14.45 -27.65 18.28
C PRO A 256 13.10 -27.07 18.70
N LEU A 257 12.19 -26.93 17.74
CA LEU A 257 10.82 -26.57 18.05
C LEU A 257 10.11 -27.72 18.77
N ALA A 258 9.42 -27.38 19.85
CA ALA A 258 8.67 -28.29 20.70
C ALA A 258 7.19 -28.35 20.31
N ALA A 259 6.48 -29.34 20.84
CA ALA A 259 5.05 -29.50 20.62
C ALA A 259 4.23 -28.28 21.08
N GLY A 260 3.08 -28.07 20.45
CA GLY A 260 2.19 -26.93 20.73
C GLY A 260 2.55 -25.64 19.99
N GLY A 261 3.62 -25.63 19.19
CA GLY A 261 3.85 -24.58 18.20
C GLY A 261 2.79 -24.61 17.11
N SER A 262 2.44 -23.44 16.57
CA SER A 262 1.35 -23.30 15.61
C SER A 262 1.55 -22.15 14.64
N ILE A 263 1.02 -22.25 13.43
CA ILE A 263 0.86 -21.14 12.49
C ILE A 263 -0.53 -21.19 11.86
N GLY A 264 -1.19 -20.03 11.79
CA GLY A 264 -2.51 -19.93 11.16
C GLY A 264 -2.73 -18.55 10.56
N PHE A 265 -3.54 -18.49 9.50
CA PHE A 265 -4.02 -17.24 8.90
C PHE A 265 -5.54 -17.32 8.76
N ASP A 266 -6.22 -16.19 8.91
CA ASP A 266 -7.66 -16.08 8.63
C ASP A 266 -7.92 -15.60 7.19
N ASN A 267 -9.20 -15.39 6.84
CA ASN A 267 -9.61 -14.96 5.49
C ASN A 267 -9.37 -13.47 5.21
N SER A 268 -8.93 -12.70 6.19
CA SER A 268 -8.30 -11.38 6.01
C SER A 268 -6.76 -11.47 6.08
N GLY A 269 -6.26 -12.69 6.36
CA GLY A 269 -4.90 -13.19 6.59
C GLY A 269 -4.00 -12.21 7.28
N ARG A 270 -4.60 -11.76 8.36
CA ARG A 270 -4.00 -11.79 9.66
C ARG A 270 -3.61 -13.22 9.99
N GLY A 271 -2.43 -13.38 10.54
CA GLY A 271 -1.92 -14.64 11.01
C GLY A 271 -1.27 -14.55 12.38
N CYS A 272 -1.02 -15.72 12.93
CA CYS A 272 -0.45 -15.94 14.25
C CYS A 272 0.55 -17.07 14.13
N LEU A 273 1.77 -16.85 14.62
CA LEU A 273 2.83 -17.86 14.69
C LEU A 273 3.26 -18.00 16.15
N THR A 274 3.08 -19.19 16.72
CA THR A 274 3.58 -19.58 18.03
C THR A 274 4.78 -20.49 17.83
N LEU A 275 5.96 -20.05 18.29
CA LEU A 275 7.19 -20.83 18.35
C LEU A 275 7.40 -21.29 19.80
N ASN A 276 7.40 -22.61 19.99
CA ASN A 276 7.74 -23.21 21.27
C ASN A 276 9.10 -23.89 21.16
N THR A 277 9.97 -23.68 22.13
CA THR A 277 11.16 -24.52 22.37
C THR A 277 10.99 -25.25 23.70
N ALA A 278 11.99 -26.02 24.12
CA ALA A 278 11.98 -26.64 25.45
C ALA A 278 11.94 -25.63 26.61
N THR A 279 12.32 -24.36 26.37
CA THR A 279 12.52 -23.35 27.42
C THR A 279 11.79 -22.03 27.18
N THR A 280 11.32 -21.78 25.96
CA THR A 280 10.70 -20.51 25.56
C THR A 280 9.42 -20.76 24.76
N SER A 281 8.47 -19.84 24.87
CA SER A 281 7.31 -19.76 23.99
C SER A 281 7.19 -18.31 23.54
N SER A 282 7.12 -18.11 22.23
CA SER A 282 7.09 -16.81 21.57
C SER A 282 5.91 -16.77 20.61
N GLN A 283 5.12 -15.70 20.64
CA GLN A 283 3.99 -15.55 19.72
C GLN A 283 4.14 -14.28 18.88
N PHE A 284 4.08 -14.44 17.56
CA PHE A 284 4.18 -13.38 16.57
C PHE A 284 2.86 -13.21 15.84
N ARG A 285 2.44 -11.96 15.65
CA ARG A 285 1.36 -11.60 14.73
C ARG A 285 1.94 -11.38 13.34
N LEU A 286 1.24 -11.88 12.33
CA LEU A 286 1.67 -11.89 10.93
C LEU A 286 0.61 -11.28 10.04
N THR A 287 1.01 -10.73 8.90
CA THR A 287 0.12 -10.48 7.77
C THR A 287 0.70 -11.12 6.54
N THR A 288 -0.17 -11.74 5.73
CA THR A 288 0.27 -12.31 4.45
C THR A 288 0.87 -11.20 3.57
N ALA A 289 1.99 -11.52 2.96
CA ALA A 289 2.66 -10.67 1.97
C ALA A 289 2.48 -11.24 0.56
N THR A 290 2.62 -12.57 0.41
CA THR A 290 2.32 -13.27 -0.86
C THR A 290 1.65 -14.62 -0.59
N GLN A 291 0.77 -15.04 -1.50
CA GLN A 291 0.03 -16.30 -1.44
C GLN A 291 0.07 -17.00 -2.80
N ASP A 292 0.22 -18.33 -2.79
CA ASP A 292 0.05 -19.21 -3.92
C ASP A 292 -1.41 -19.21 -4.35
N GLN A 293 -1.63 -18.88 -5.61
CA GLN A 293 -2.95 -18.59 -6.13
C GLN A 293 -3.75 -19.84 -6.49
N ILE A 294 -3.08 -21.00 -6.58
CA ILE A 294 -3.73 -22.28 -6.92
C ILE A 294 -4.22 -22.95 -5.63
N THR A 295 -3.35 -22.97 -4.63
CA THR A 295 -3.57 -23.69 -3.37
C THR A 295 -4.12 -22.78 -2.29
N GLY A 296 -4.00 -21.46 -2.43
CA GLY A 296 -4.26 -20.52 -1.34
C GLY A 296 -3.18 -20.56 -0.26
N SER A 297 -2.03 -21.18 -0.50
CA SER A 297 -0.98 -21.30 0.53
C SER A 297 -0.16 -20.01 0.63
N VAL A 298 0.06 -19.48 1.82
CA VAL A 298 0.90 -18.30 2.09
C VAL A 298 2.34 -18.65 1.71
N LEU A 299 2.91 -17.90 0.78
CA LEU A 299 4.31 -18.07 0.35
C LEU A 299 5.24 -17.19 1.18
N SER A 300 4.77 -16.03 1.62
CA SER A 300 5.48 -15.18 2.57
C SER A 300 4.52 -14.37 3.43
N ALA A 301 4.96 -14.03 4.64
CA ALA A 301 4.25 -13.13 5.53
C ALA A 301 5.27 -12.23 6.26
N SER A 302 4.85 -11.04 6.64
CA SER A 302 5.66 -10.12 7.44
C SER A 302 5.16 -10.14 8.89
N THR A 303 6.07 -10.11 9.86
CA THR A 303 5.67 -9.93 11.26
C THR A 303 5.19 -8.52 11.49
N ILE A 304 4.23 -8.43 12.41
CA ILE A 304 3.56 -7.18 12.71
C ILE A 304 3.60 -6.80 14.18
N GLU A 305 3.75 -7.75 15.11
CA GLU A 305 3.85 -7.49 16.55
C GLU A 305 4.20 -8.80 17.29
N PHE A 306 4.63 -8.69 18.54
CA PHE A 306 4.68 -9.80 19.50
C PHE A 306 3.52 -9.67 20.49
N ASP A 307 2.73 -10.72 20.69
CA ASP A 307 1.69 -10.72 21.74
C ASP A 307 2.37 -10.88 23.09
N ASP A 308 2.54 -9.77 23.77
CA ASP A 308 2.96 -9.74 25.16
C ASP A 308 1.94 -9.01 26.03
N SER A 309 1.31 -9.80 26.90
CA SER A 309 0.35 -9.33 27.89
C SER A 309 0.98 -8.56 29.06
N ASP A 310 2.31 -8.58 29.23
CA ASP A 310 3.01 -8.02 30.41
C ASP A 310 4.01 -6.88 30.13
N GLY A 311 4.32 -6.62 28.86
CA GLY A 311 5.20 -5.54 28.40
C GLY A 311 6.72 -5.83 28.43
N ASN A 312 7.16 -7.04 28.80
CA ASN A 312 8.55 -7.47 28.91
C ASN A 312 9.03 -8.50 27.84
N GLY A 313 8.18 -8.89 26.90
CA GLY A 313 8.44 -9.85 25.83
C GLY A 313 9.28 -9.32 24.66
N THR A 314 9.70 -10.21 23.76
CA THR A 314 10.53 -9.89 22.60
C THR A 314 9.72 -9.26 21.47
N ARG A 315 9.86 -7.96 21.22
CA ARG A 315 9.27 -7.26 20.06
C ARG A 315 10.17 -7.39 18.85
N ALA A 316 9.67 -7.91 17.73
CA ALA A 316 10.49 -8.07 16.53
C ALA A 316 9.72 -7.87 15.22
N SER A 317 10.41 -7.27 14.24
CA SER A 317 9.96 -7.09 12.85
C SER A 317 10.78 -7.99 11.92
N GLY A 318 10.18 -8.45 10.83
CA GLY A 318 10.86 -9.29 9.85
C GLY A 318 9.85 -10.08 9.03
N PHE A 319 10.25 -11.23 8.50
CA PHE A 319 9.41 -11.97 7.56
C PHE A 319 9.63 -13.48 7.64
N ILE A 320 8.64 -14.21 7.14
CA ILE A 320 8.69 -15.65 6.86
C ILE A 320 8.57 -15.87 5.35
N ARG A 321 9.28 -16.86 4.81
CA ARG A 321 9.19 -17.28 3.39
C ARG A 321 9.21 -18.80 3.30
N ILE A 322 8.40 -19.36 2.42
CA ILE A 322 8.44 -20.78 2.09
C ILE A 322 9.83 -21.14 1.52
N GLN A 323 10.36 -22.30 1.90
CA GLN A 323 11.64 -22.81 1.41
C GLN A 323 11.44 -23.81 0.28
N ASP A 324 12.32 -23.76 -0.73
CA ASP A 324 12.52 -24.83 -1.69
C ASP A 324 13.57 -25.81 -1.15
N SER A 325 13.09 -26.88 -0.49
CA SER A 325 13.96 -27.90 0.08
C SER A 325 14.80 -28.66 -0.95
N THR A 326 14.46 -28.59 -2.25
CA THR A 326 15.29 -29.22 -3.30
C THR A 326 16.62 -28.49 -3.49
N ALA A 327 16.67 -27.20 -3.14
CA ALA A 327 17.89 -26.40 -3.18
C ALA A 327 18.92 -26.85 -2.13
N PHE A 328 18.50 -27.50 -1.03
CA PHE A 328 19.38 -27.85 0.10
C PHE A 328 20.46 -28.86 -0.27
N ALA A 329 20.23 -29.66 -1.33
CA ALA A 329 21.20 -30.63 -1.83
C ALA A 329 22.30 -29.99 -2.71
N ASN A 330 22.15 -28.74 -3.11
CA ASN A 330 23.06 -28.05 -4.03
C ASN A 330 23.96 -27.07 -3.27
N PRO A 331 25.27 -27.03 -3.56
CA PRO A 331 26.15 -26.03 -2.97
C PRO A 331 25.80 -24.63 -3.47
N LEU A 332 25.89 -23.63 -2.59
CA LEU A 332 25.81 -22.22 -2.96
C LEU A 332 26.92 -21.89 -3.95
N THR A 333 26.56 -21.34 -5.10
CA THR A 333 27.50 -20.94 -6.15
C THR A 333 27.10 -19.60 -6.74
N GLY A 334 28.10 -18.80 -7.11
CA GLY A 334 27.92 -17.52 -7.79
C GLY A 334 27.93 -16.30 -6.86
N PRO A 335 27.78 -15.09 -7.41
CA PRO A 335 27.77 -13.86 -6.62
C PRO A 335 26.41 -13.71 -5.93
N TYR A 336 26.45 -13.26 -4.68
CA TYR A 336 25.28 -12.90 -3.89
C TYR A 336 25.47 -11.48 -3.38
N ALA A 337 24.55 -10.59 -3.76
CA ALA A 337 24.44 -9.31 -3.10
C ALA A 337 23.70 -9.53 -1.78
N PHE A 338 24.09 -8.82 -0.73
CA PHE A 338 23.54 -8.99 0.59
C PHE A 338 23.31 -7.65 1.28
N ARG A 339 22.35 -7.64 2.21
CA ARG A 339 22.19 -6.58 3.22
C ARG A 339 22.22 -7.18 4.61
N LEU A 340 22.84 -6.47 5.53
CA LEU A 340 22.83 -6.76 6.96
C LEU A 340 22.58 -5.47 7.72
N SER A 341 21.72 -5.52 8.73
CA SER A 341 21.45 -4.39 9.60
C SER A 341 21.14 -4.84 11.01
N GLY A 342 21.30 -3.95 11.98
CA GLY A 342 20.98 -4.24 13.37
C GLY A 342 21.65 -3.28 14.32
N TRP A 343 21.97 -3.76 15.52
CA TRP A 343 22.24 -2.91 16.66
C TRP A 343 23.51 -3.31 17.39
N LYS A 344 24.28 -2.31 17.78
CA LYS A 344 25.43 -2.49 18.68
C LYS A 344 24.93 -2.66 20.12
N ALA A 345 25.81 -3.17 20.98
CA ALA A 345 25.51 -3.31 22.41
C ALA A 345 25.14 -1.97 23.10
N GLY A 346 25.60 -0.84 22.54
CA GLY A 346 25.29 0.53 22.98
C GLY A 346 24.04 1.15 22.35
N LEU A 347 23.25 0.39 21.58
CA LEU A 347 22.05 0.85 20.86
C LEU A 347 22.30 1.80 19.68
N ASP A 348 23.54 1.92 19.22
CA ASP A 348 23.80 2.57 17.93
C ASP A 348 23.46 1.61 16.78
N HIS A 349 22.84 2.16 15.73
CA HIS A 349 22.44 1.38 14.56
C HIS A 349 23.63 1.10 13.64
N PHE A 350 23.59 -0.06 13.00
CA PHE A 350 24.60 -0.53 12.06
C PHE A 350 23.92 -1.01 10.79
N ALA A 351 24.51 -0.70 9.63
CA ALA A 351 24.10 -1.25 8.35
C ALA A 351 25.29 -1.58 7.45
N MET A 352 25.11 -2.60 6.63
CA MET A 352 26.07 -3.09 5.65
C MET A 352 25.32 -3.55 4.40
N ALA A 353 25.84 -3.21 3.23
CA ALA A 353 25.42 -3.79 1.96
C ALA A 353 26.66 -4.17 1.15
N GLY A 354 26.61 -5.29 0.44
CA GLY A 354 27.78 -5.79 -0.27
C GLY A 354 27.48 -6.88 -1.27
N VAL A 355 28.54 -7.42 -1.85
CA VAL A 355 28.53 -8.61 -2.70
C VAL A 355 29.59 -9.60 -2.20
N ALA A 356 29.26 -10.89 -2.25
CA ALA A 356 30.17 -11.99 -1.95
C ALA A 356 30.01 -13.11 -2.99
N THR A 357 31.11 -13.67 -3.48
CA THR A 357 31.08 -14.81 -4.41
C THR A 357 31.18 -16.11 -3.63
N ALA A 358 30.13 -16.92 -3.67
CA ALA A 358 30.08 -18.26 -3.10
C ALA A 358 30.69 -19.28 -4.06
N ASP A 359 31.60 -20.10 -3.54
CA ASP A 359 32.08 -21.31 -4.22
C ASP A 359 32.57 -22.33 -3.18
N THR A 360 32.03 -23.55 -3.22
CA THR A 360 32.53 -24.72 -2.49
C THR A 360 32.88 -24.44 -1.00
N GLY A 361 31.94 -23.83 -0.27
CA GLY A 361 32.09 -23.52 1.16
C GLY A 361 32.94 -22.29 1.48
N VAL A 362 33.32 -21.51 0.46
CA VAL A 362 34.11 -20.28 0.61
C VAL A 362 33.33 -19.08 0.07
N PHE A 363 33.29 -18.00 0.84
CA PHE A 363 32.94 -16.68 0.35
C PHE A 363 34.22 -15.93 -0.04
N SER A 364 34.31 -15.51 -1.29
CA SER A 364 35.45 -14.79 -1.87
C SER A 364 34.99 -13.49 -2.53
N ALA A 365 35.95 -12.66 -2.94
CA ALA A 365 35.70 -11.37 -3.60
C ALA A 365 34.71 -10.46 -2.81
N ILE A 366 34.71 -10.57 -1.47
CA ILE A 366 33.77 -9.82 -0.66
C ILE A 366 34.11 -8.34 -0.77
N THR A 367 33.13 -7.56 -1.22
CA THR A 367 33.20 -6.11 -1.30
C THR A 367 31.93 -5.53 -0.69
N ALA A 368 32.08 -4.69 0.32
CA ALA A 368 30.93 -4.12 1.02
C ALA A 368 31.17 -2.67 1.44
N ASP A 369 30.08 -1.91 1.52
CA ASP A 369 30.04 -0.65 2.24
C ASP A 369 29.39 -0.88 3.61
N VAL A 370 29.88 -0.14 4.60
CA VAL A 370 29.44 -0.24 5.99
C VAL A 370 29.16 1.16 6.50
N ASN A 371 28.01 1.34 7.14
CA ASN A 371 27.71 2.51 7.94
C ASN A 371 27.63 2.07 9.40
N ASP A 372 28.69 2.36 10.16
CA ASP A 372 28.76 2.08 11.57
C ASP A 372 28.39 3.33 12.36
N SER A 373 27.17 3.38 12.89
CA SER A 373 26.71 4.45 13.78
C SER A 373 26.84 5.86 13.16
N GLY A 374 26.54 5.97 11.86
CA GLY A 374 26.64 7.21 11.09
C GLY A 374 28.00 7.45 10.42
N THR A 375 28.97 6.55 10.62
CA THR A 375 30.27 6.59 9.93
C THR A 375 30.27 5.65 8.73
N ALA A 376 29.99 6.20 7.55
CA ALA A 376 30.05 5.45 6.29
C ALA A 376 31.51 5.17 5.87
N SER A 377 31.77 3.94 5.44
CA SER A 377 33.06 3.45 4.96
C SER A 377 32.86 2.48 3.80
N GLY A 378 33.76 2.50 2.82
CA GLY A 378 33.74 1.57 1.69
C GLY A 378 33.98 2.23 0.32
N PRO A 379 34.02 1.42 -0.75
CA PRO A 379 33.89 -0.03 -0.73
C PRO A 379 35.11 -0.71 -0.09
N LEU A 380 34.89 -1.52 0.94
CA LEU A 380 35.91 -2.32 1.59
C LEU A 380 36.07 -3.62 0.80
N SER A 381 37.15 -3.73 0.03
CA SER A 381 37.43 -4.87 -0.84
C SER A 381 38.47 -5.83 -0.24
N GLY A 382 38.57 -7.03 -0.82
CA GLY A 382 39.52 -8.06 -0.38
C GLY A 382 39.04 -8.88 0.83
N GLY A 383 37.77 -8.76 1.19
CA GLY A 383 37.16 -9.59 2.22
C GLY A 383 37.05 -11.05 1.80
N ASN A 384 36.96 -11.93 2.79
CA ASN A 384 36.88 -13.38 2.62
C ASN A 384 35.99 -14.00 3.71
N GLY A 385 35.58 -15.24 3.50
CA GLY A 385 34.66 -15.92 4.41
C GLY A 385 34.53 -17.39 4.10
N THR A 386 33.72 -18.07 4.90
CA THR A 386 33.42 -19.50 4.76
C THR A 386 31.93 -19.73 4.96
N PHE A 387 31.39 -20.82 4.42
CA PHE A 387 30.05 -21.29 4.74
C PHE A 387 30.01 -22.82 4.78
N SER A 388 29.14 -23.38 5.62
CA SER A 388 28.91 -24.82 5.69
C SER A 388 27.92 -25.28 4.62
N THR A 389 27.76 -26.59 4.42
CA THR A 389 26.52 -27.11 3.80
C THR A 389 25.33 -26.87 4.73
N VAL A 390 24.12 -26.86 4.18
CA VAL A 390 22.90 -26.75 4.99
C VAL A 390 22.43 -28.12 5.52
N ASP A 391 21.70 -28.10 6.63
CA ASP A 391 21.00 -29.27 7.16
C ASP A 391 19.60 -29.47 6.55
N ALA A 392 18.81 -30.40 7.10
CA ALA A 392 17.45 -30.69 6.63
C ALA A 392 16.45 -29.54 6.82
N ASN A 393 16.77 -28.55 7.66
CA ASN A 393 15.98 -27.34 7.86
C ASN A 393 16.46 -26.18 6.97
N GLY A 394 17.43 -26.45 6.08
CA GLY A 394 18.06 -25.44 5.25
C GLY A 394 19.02 -24.54 6.03
N ARG A 395 19.39 -24.88 7.27
CA ARG A 395 20.28 -24.07 8.13
C ARG A 395 21.74 -24.39 7.88
N GLY A 396 22.56 -23.36 7.75
CA GLY A 396 24.02 -23.45 7.76
C GLY A 396 24.67 -22.38 8.64
N THR A 397 26.00 -22.41 8.69
CA THR A 397 26.84 -21.41 9.38
C THR A 397 27.74 -20.71 8.37
N ALA A 398 28.03 -19.44 8.59
CA ALA A 398 28.85 -18.63 7.71
C ALA A 398 29.76 -17.68 8.49
N THR A 399 30.87 -17.31 7.87
CA THR A 399 31.68 -16.16 8.28
C THR A 399 31.91 -15.25 7.09
N ILE A 400 31.88 -13.94 7.31
CA ILE A 400 32.30 -12.94 6.33
C ILE A 400 33.25 -11.95 7.01
N THR A 401 34.35 -11.64 6.35
CA THR A 401 35.32 -10.64 6.81
C THR A 401 35.20 -9.42 5.92
N VAL A 402 34.91 -8.26 6.53
CA VAL A 402 34.78 -6.97 5.85
C VAL A 402 35.64 -5.96 6.58
N GLY A 403 36.63 -5.39 5.88
CA GLY A 403 37.67 -4.59 6.53
C GLY A 403 38.46 -5.43 7.55
N THR A 404 38.53 -4.96 8.79
CA THR A 404 39.19 -5.68 9.90
C THR A 404 38.26 -6.56 10.71
N ASN A 405 36.95 -6.51 10.45
CA ASN A 405 35.95 -7.19 11.27
C ASN A 405 35.53 -8.50 10.62
N LYS A 406 35.42 -9.56 11.44
CA LYS A 406 34.92 -10.87 11.05
C LYS A 406 33.57 -11.11 11.70
N TYR A 407 32.54 -11.23 10.89
CA TYR A 407 31.16 -11.48 11.30
C TYR A 407 30.89 -12.99 11.24
N HIS A 408 30.32 -13.51 12.31
CA HIS A 408 29.92 -14.90 12.44
C HIS A 408 28.40 -14.99 12.37
N LEU A 409 27.89 -15.86 11.50
CA LEU A 409 26.51 -15.86 11.05
C LEU A 409 25.95 -17.29 11.02
N VAL A 410 24.65 -17.41 11.24
CA VAL A 410 23.83 -18.51 10.76
C VAL A 410 23.05 -18.04 9.54
N TYR A 411 22.71 -18.97 8.66
CA TYR A 411 21.90 -18.66 7.49
C TYR A 411 20.89 -19.77 7.20
N TYR A 412 19.78 -19.40 6.57
CA TYR A 412 18.73 -20.33 6.15
C TYR A 412 18.45 -20.15 4.66
N LEU A 413 18.60 -21.22 3.88
CA LEU A 413 18.26 -21.20 2.45
C LEU A 413 16.75 -21.08 2.27
N VAL A 414 16.33 -20.05 1.54
CA VAL A 414 14.95 -19.92 1.08
C VAL A 414 14.81 -20.67 -0.23
N ASP A 415 15.69 -20.41 -1.20
CA ASP A 415 15.76 -21.15 -2.45
C ASP A 415 17.19 -21.11 -3.01
N ALA A 416 17.37 -21.58 -4.25
CA ALA A 416 18.70 -21.63 -4.88
C ALA A 416 19.33 -20.25 -5.13
N THR A 417 18.57 -19.16 -5.02
CA THR A 417 19.02 -17.79 -5.24
C THR A 417 18.86 -16.88 -4.02
N HIS A 418 18.26 -17.36 -2.92
CA HIS A 418 17.95 -16.55 -1.73
C HIS A 418 18.25 -17.25 -0.42
N PHE A 419 18.82 -16.52 0.53
CA PHE A 419 18.93 -16.95 1.92
C PHE A 419 18.83 -15.78 2.90
N VAL A 420 18.33 -16.07 4.09
CA VAL A 420 18.31 -15.11 5.21
C VAL A 420 19.51 -15.35 6.13
N LEU A 421 19.96 -14.28 6.79
CA LEU A 421 21.16 -14.25 7.62
C LEU A 421 20.82 -13.73 9.01
N ASN A 422 21.46 -14.31 10.01
CA ASN A 422 21.41 -13.85 11.39
C ASN A 422 22.78 -14.01 12.05
N SER A 423 23.07 -13.20 13.07
CA SER A 423 24.26 -13.37 13.90
C SER A 423 24.22 -14.70 14.64
N ASP A 424 25.37 -15.27 14.96
CA ASP A 424 25.48 -16.47 15.81
C ASP A 424 25.99 -16.17 17.23
N ALA A 425 26.35 -14.91 17.49
CA ALA A 425 26.98 -14.45 18.73
C ALA A 425 26.37 -13.11 19.19
N PRO A 426 26.39 -12.81 20.51
CA PRO A 426 25.88 -11.56 21.04
C PRO A 426 26.71 -10.37 20.54
N ALA A 427 26.10 -9.17 20.55
CA ALA A 427 26.83 -7.95 20.24
C ALA A 427 28.04 -7.74 21.17
N SER A 428 29.19 -7.40 20.60
CA SER A 428 30.43 -7.09 21.31
C SER A 428 31.10 -5.84 20.71
N PRO A 429 32.12 -5.24 21.35
CA PRO A 429 32.79 -4.06 20.80
C PRO A 429 33.31 -4.33 19.37
N GLY A 430 32.75 -3.62 18.39
CA GLY A 430 33.10 -3.76 16.97
C GLY A 430 32.32 -4.83 16.19
N LEU A 431 31.51 -5.66 16.87
CA LEU A 431 30.63 -6.65 16.23
C LEU A 431 29.16 -6.44 16.68
N PRO A 432 28.33 -5.79 15.84
CA PRO A 432 26.91 -5.60 16.11
C PRO A 432 26.14 -6.91 16.04
N LEU A 433 24.96 -6.92 16.68
CA LEU A 433 23.94 -7.93 16.44
C LEU A 433 23.20 -7.58 15.16
N ILE A 434 23.35 -8.40 14.12
CA ILE A 434 22.85 -8.13 12.76
C ILE A 434 22.04 -9.29 12.19
N SER A 435 21.11 -8.94 11.33
CA SER A 435 20.32 -9.85 10.50
C SER A 435 20.16 -9.27 9.10
N GLY A 436 19.71 -10.10 8.16
CA GLY A 436 19.30 -9.62 6.85
C GLY A 436 19.13 -10.77 5.86
N GLU A 437 19.49 -10.52 4.61
CA GLU A 437 19.25 -11.44 3.51
C GLU A 437 20.30 -11.25 2.41
N ALA A 438 20.41 -12.28 1.57
CA ALA A 438 21.24 -12.27 0.39
C ALA A 438 20.50 -12.89 -0.79
N THR A 439 20.76 -12.33 -1.97
CA THR A 439 20.13 -12.68 -3.24
C THR A 439 21.21 -12.82 -4.30
N ALA A 440 21.07 -13.84 -5.16
CA ALA A 440 21.95 -14.04 -6.30
C ALA A 440 22.04 -12.77 -7.15
N SER A 441 23.26 -12.41 -7.52
CA SER A 441 23.57 -11.20 -8.28
C SER A 441 24.38 -11.63 -9.50
N THR A 442 23.84 -11.42 -10.71
CA THR A 442 24.47 -11.92 -11.94
C THR A 442 24.83 -10.77 -12.86
N GLY A 443 26.13 -10.63 -13.16
CA GLY A 443 26.68 -9.68 -14.13
C GLY A 443 26.79 -10.26 -15.56
N PRO A 444 27.40 -9.53 -16.50
CA PRO A 444 28.12 -8.26 -16.31
C PRO A 444 27.18 -7.10 -16.00
N PHE A 445 27.63 -6.17 -15.16
CA PHE A 445 26.85 -4.97 -14.81
C PHE A 445 27.23 -3.77 -15.65
N SER A 446 26.27 -2.88 -15.87
CA SER A 446 26.44 -1.59 -16.55
C SER A 446 25.37 -0.62 -16.08
N GLN A 447 25.38 0.62 -16.59
CA GLN A 447 24.30 1.58 -16.32
C GLN A 447 22.92 1.02 -16.70
N SER A 448 22.83 0.19 -17.75
CA SER A 448 21.57 -0.40 -18.19
C SER A 448 21.04 -1.48 -17.24
N SER A 449 21.85 -1.94 -16.27
CA SER A 449 21.39 -2.81 -15.19
C SER A 449 20.40 -2.12 -14.25
N LEU A 450 20.36 -0.77 -14.25
CA LEU A 450 19.31 0.02 -13.61
C LEU A 450 18.56 0.78 -14.70
N SER A 451 17.29 0.47 -14.88
CA SER A 451 16.42 1.13 -15.84
C SER A 451 14.99 1.22 -15.30
N ASN A 452 14.19 2.06 -15.95
CA ASN A 452 12.78 2.25 -15.67
C ASN A 452 12.52 2.84 -14.28
N SER A 453 11.28 2.71 -13.81
CA SER A 453 10.84 3.25 -12.53
C SER A 453 10.91 2.17 -11.45
N GLN A 454 11.46 2.55 -10.31
CA GLN A 454 11.79 1.68 -9.18
C GLN A 454 11.27 2.33 -7.90
N ILE A 455 10.74 1.54 -6.98
CA ILE A 455 10.47 1.99 -5.61
C ILE A 455 11.73 1.76 -4.80
N TYR A 456 12.08 2.71 -3.94
CA TYR A 456 13.03 2.43 -2.88
C TYR A 456 12.40 2.65 -1.51
N ARG A 457 12.88 1.86 -0.56
CA ARG A 457 12.61 2.04 0.86
C ARG A 457 13.91 1.89 1.64
N MET A 458 14.12 2.74 2.64
CA MET A 458 15.19 2.62 3.61
C MET A 458 14.69 3.09 4.97
N GLY A 459 15.11 2.41 6.02
CA GLY A 459 14.98 2.91 7.38
C GLY A 459 16.35 2.95 8.03
N GLY A 460 16.49 3.76 9.06
CA GLY A 460 17.64 3.80 9.97
C GLY A 460 17.21 4.40 11.28
N SER A 461 18.09 4.39 12.28
CA SER A 461 17.80 5.00 13.57
C SER A 461 19.03 5.66 14.16
N ASN A 462 18.85 6.83 14.74
CA ASN A 462 19.72 7.36 15.78
C ASN A 462 19.06 7.06 17.14
N VAL A 463 19.82 7.08 18.23
CA VAL A 463 19.25 6.89 19.58
C VAL A 463 18.13 7.90 19.82
N GLY A 464 16.88 7.43 19.88
CA GLY A 464 15.68 8.23 20.13
C GLY A 464 15.02 8.88 18.90
N THR A 465 15.51 8.67 17.67
CA THR A 465 14.84 9.14 16.44
C THR A 465 15.05 8.21 15.26
N ALA A 466 13.97 7.73 14.66
CA ALA A 466 14.01 7.01 13.37
C ALA A 466 14.23 7.97 12.19
N ASP A 467 14.88 7.47 11.15
CA ASP A 467 15.10 8.13 9.87
C ASP A 467 14.58 7.24 8.74
N LEU A 468 13.41 7.58 8.22
CA LEU A 468 12.68 6.77 7.24
C LEU A 468 12.62 7.46 5.89
N ASN A 469 12.81 6.67 4.84
CA ASN A 469 12.87 7.15 3.47
C ASN A 469 12.12 6.19 2.54
N ILE A 470 11.14 6.70 1.80
CA ILE A 470 10.49 6.00 0.69
C ILE A 470 10.49 6.89 -0.54
N GLY A 471 10.41 6.30 -1.71
CA GLY A 471 10.26 7.10 -2.92
C GLY A 471 10.27 6.30 -4.19
N VAL A 472 10.27 7.03 -5.29
CA VAL A 472 10.36 6.49 -6.64
C VAL A 472 11.63 7.03 -7.29
N LEU A 473 12.38 6.15 -7.95
CA LEU A 473 13.57 6.43 -8.74
C LEU A 473 13.32 6.04 -10.19
N HIS A 474 13.61 6.97 -11.10
CA HIS A 474 13.53 6.75 -12.53
C HIS A 474 14.95 6.73 -13.09
N PHE A 475 15.41 5.54 -13.50
CA PHE A 475 16.70 5.33 -14.12
C PHE A 475 16.56 5.32 -15.65
N ASP A 476 17.42 6.08 -16.32
CA ASP A 476 17.42 6.17 -17.79
C ASP A 476 18.20 5.05 -18.50
N GLY A 477 18.88 4.18 -17.75
CA GLY A 477 19.71 3.10 -18.28
C GLY A 477 21.09 3.53 -18.80
N VAL A 478 21.43 4.82 -18.75
CA VAL A 478 22.68 5.38 -19.30
C VAL A 478 23.45 6.27 -18.33
N GLY A 479 22.90 6.56 -17.15
CA GLY A 479 23.60 7.24 -16.05
C GLY A 479 22.81 8.36 -15.37
N GLY A 480 21.64 8.72 -15.87
CA GLY A 480 20.75 9.71 -15.25
C GLY A 480 19.70 9.08 -14.33
N VAL A 481 19.46 9.73 -13.18
CA VAL A 481 18.39 9.36 -12.25
C VAL A 481 17.57 10.57 -11.86
N SER A 482 16.26 10.38 -11.75
CA SER A 482 15.32 11.38 -11.24
C SER A 482 14.25 10.72 -10.37
N GLY A 483 13.38 11.49 -9.74
CA GLY A 483 12.24 10.94 -9.00
C GLY A 483 11.80 11.79 -7.82
N THR A 484 11.24 11.14 -6.81
CA THR A 484 10.71 11.80 -5.62
C THR A 484 11.07 10.99 -4.38
N ALA A 485 11.59 11.66 -3.36
CA ALA A 485 11.81 11.13 -2.03
C ALA A 485 10.80 11.69 -1.04
N PHE A 486 10.30 10.83 -0.15
CA PHE A 486 9.58 11.20 1.04
C PHE A 486 10.39 10.74 2.24
N THR A 487 10.71 11.68 3.12
CA THR A 487 11.61 11.46 4.24
C THR A 487 10.92 11.85 5.54
N ARG A 488 11.22 11.13 6.62
CA ARG A 488 10.91 11.54 7.98
C ARG A 488 12.15 11.35 8.85
N THR A 489 12.76 12.45 9.23
CA THR A 489 14.00 12.47 10.01
C THR A 489 13.78 13.31 11.27
N GLY A 490 13.95 12.71 12.45
CA GLY A 490 13.82 13.44 13.72
C GLY A 490 12.46 14.15 13.88
N GLY A 491 11.38 13.53 13.41
CA GLY A 491 10.02 14.08 13.45
C GLY A 491 9.70 15.11 12.36
N THR A 492 10.67 15.55 11.56
CA THR A 492 10.44 16.45 10.42
C THR A 492 10.19 15.64 9.16
N SER A 493 9.14 15.97 8.40
CA SER A 493 8.80 15.27 7.16
C SER A 493 9.01 16.17 5.94
N ALA A 494 9.56 15.61 4.86
CA ALA A 494 9.83 16.36 3.64
C ALA A 494 9.57 15.52 2.39
N SER A 495 9.02 16.17 1.36
CA SER A 495 8.98 15.64 -0.01
C SER A 495 10.04 16.39 -0.83
N THR A 496 10.91 15.65 -1.50
CA THR A 496 12.04 16.22 -2.26
C THR A 496 12.06 15.63 -3.66
N THR A 497 12.08 16.50 -4.67
CA THR A 497 12.34 16.07 -6.05
C THR A 497 13.81 15.69 -6.19
N LEU A 498 14.06 14.54 -6.78
CA LEU A 498 15.37 13.95 -6.99
C LEU A 498 15.83 14.21 -8.42
N SER A 499 17.09 14.61 -8.57
CA SER A 499 17.75 14.70 -9.87
C SER A 499 19.25 14.55 -9.66
N GLY A 500 19.85 13.63 -10.41
CA GLY A 500 21.26 13.32 -10.28
C GLY A 500 21.74 12.36 -11.34
N GLN A 501 22.92 11.80 -11.08
CA GLN A 501 23.56 10.79 -11.90
C GLN A 501 23.85 9.55 -11.03
N TYR A 502 23.97 8.40 -11.66
CA TYR A 502 24.39 7.16 -11.03
C TYR A 502 25.50 6.49 -11.86
N ALA A 503 26.36 5.76 -11.17
CA ALA A 503 27.40 4.93 -11.79
C ALA A 503 27.30 3.52 -11.24
N VAL A 504 27.46 2.53 -12.11
CA VAL A 504 27.42 1.10 -11.76
C VAL A 504 28.82 0.51 -11.99
N ASP A 505 29.36 -0.14 -10.97
CA ASP A 505 30.60 -0.89 -11.05
C ASP A 505 30.35 -2.21 -11.81
N PRO A 506 31.06 -2.48 -12.91
CA PRO A 506 30.78 -3.62 -13.78
C PRO A 506 31.14 -4.97 -13.15
N SER A 507 31.96 -4.98 -12.10
CA SER A 507 32.47 -6.20 -11.46
C SER A 507 31.67 -6.60 -10.23
N THR A 508 31.17 -5.62 -9.48
CA THR A 508 30.51 -5.84 -8.18
C THR A 508 29.01 -5.54 -8.22
N GLY A 509 28.52 -4.86 -9.25
CA GLY A 509 27.13 -4.38 -9.30
C GLY A 509 26.84 -3.28 -8.28
N ARG A 510 27.88 -2.76 -7.62
CA ARG A 510 27.80 -1.62 -6.71
C ARG A 510 27.45 -0.37 -7.50
N PHE A 511 26.51 0.43 -7.02
CA PHE A 511 26.20 1.73 -7.59
C PHE A 511 26.10 2.83 -6.53
N SER A 512 26.40 4.05 -6.96
CA SER A 512 26.35 5.23 -6.10
C SER A 512 25.73 6.40 -6.85
N PHE A 513 25.07 7.28 -6.11
CA PHE A 513 24.45 8.49 -6.63
C PHE A 513 25.38 9.69 -6.52
N SER A 514 25.22 10.65 -7.44
CA SER A 514 25.85 11.97 -7.38
C SER A 514 24.85 13.05 -7.81
N GLY A 515 24.95 14.26 -7.24
CA GLY A 515 23.96 15.31 -7.41
C GLY A 515 23.02 15.44 -6.21
N THR A 516 21.86 16.06 -6.40
CA THR A 516 20.88 16.29 -5.33
C THR A 516 20.04 15.03 -5.07
N ALA A 517 20.24 14.46 -3.87
CA ALA A 517 19.18 13.94 -2.99
C ALA A 517 18.96 12.42 -2.81
N ILE A 518 19.96 11.54 -2.99
CA ILE A 518 19.91 10.19 -2.38
C ILE A 518 21.25 9.86 -1.72
N PRO A 519 21.39 10.02 -0.39
CA PRO A 519 22.61 9.65 0.34
C PRO A 519 22.63 8.14 0.55
N ALA A 520 22.72 7.36 -0.54
CA ALA A 520 22.75 5.92 -0.49
C ALA A 520 23.75 5.32 -1.49
N ILE A 521 24.17 4.11 -1.19
CA ILE A 521 24.95 3.23 -2.04
C ILE A 521 24.12 1.95 -2.20
N GLY A 522 24.15 1.33 -3.38
CA GLY A 522 23.41 0.11 -3.61
C GLY A 522 24.23 -1.00 -4.26
N TYR A 523 23.71 -2.21 -4.15
CA TYR A 523 24.26 -3.43 -4.73
C TYR A 523 23.16 -4.19 -5.45
N LEU A 524 23.34 -4.42 -6.75
CA LEU A 524 22.33 -5.09 -7.58
C LEU A 524 22.04 -6.50 -7.09
N ALA A 525 20.75 -6.80 -6.92
CA ALA A 525 20.22 -8.03 -6.39
C ALA A 525 18.88 -8.25 -7.09
N SER A 526 18.82 -9.09 -8.13
CA SER A 526 17.59 -9.28 -8.91
C SER A 526 16.99 -10.64 -8.65
N ASP A 527 15.70 -10.65 -8.31
CA ASP A 527 14.95 -11.87 -8.08
C ASP A 527 13.59 -11.90 -8.77
N SER A 528 12.90 -13.03 -8.64
CA SER A 528 11.55 -13.24 -9.15
C SER A 528 10.47 -12.51 -8.32
N SER A 529 10.82 -11.92 -7.18
CA SER A 529 9.91 -11.18 -6.29
C SER A 529 9.88 -9.67 -6.58
N GLY A 530 10.73 -9.21 -7.51
CA GLY A 530 10.83 -7.83 -7.95
C GLY A 530 11.90 -7.03 -7.22
N LEU A 531 12.75 -7.66 -6.38
CA LEU A 531 13.94 -7.01 -5.85
C LEU A 531 14.87 -6.60 -7.00
N THR A 532 15.43 -5.41 -6.92
CA THR A 532 16.41 -4.88 -7.89
C THR A 532 17.76 -4.62 -7.25
N ALA A 533 17.79 -4.13 -6.00
CA ALA A 533 19.03 -3.89 -5.28
C ALA A 533 18.84 -3.83 -3.76
N TYR A 534 19.94 -4.09 -3.03
CA TYR A 534 20.08 -3.74 -1.63
C TYR A 534 20.67 -2.33 -1.49
N LEU A 535 20.23 -1.57 -0.49
CA LEU A 535 20.69 -0.20 -0.22
C LEU A 535 21.32 -0.06 1.16
N LEU A 536 22.34 0.81 1.21
CA LEU A 536 22.95 1.34 2.42
C LEU A 536 22.86 2.86 2.39
N GLY A 537 22.27 3.46 3.43
CA GLY A 537 22.30 4.89 3.64
C GLY A 537 23.66 5.36 4.15
N THR A 538 24.14 6.50 3.65
CA THR A 538 25.42 7.11 4.03
C THR A 538 25.28 8.20 5.09
N GLY A 539 24.05 8.47 5.54
CA GLY A 539 23.72 9.45 6.58
C GLY A 539 24.00 8.93 8.00
N THR A 540 23.68 9.76 9.00
CA THR A 540 24.00 9.48 10.42
C THR A 540 23.21 8.32 11.01
N SER A 541 22.03 8.02 10.47
CA SER A 541 21.10 6.99 10.94
C SER A 541 21.49 5.55 10.58
N ALA A 542 22.60 5.35 9.86
CA ALA A 542 23.03 4.05 9.35
C ALA A 542 21.89 3.28 8.67
N ALA A 543 21.19 3.92 7.74
CA ALA A 543 20.00 3.33 7.14
C ALA A 543 20.31 2.10 6.27
N SER A 544 19.38 1.14 6.23
CA SER A 544 19.40 -0.02 5.34
C SER A 544 18.07 -0.13 4.59
N GLY A 545 18.10 -0.69 3.39
CA GLY A 545 16.89 -0.85 2.62
C GLY A 545 17.06 -1.57 1.30
N VAL A 546 16.11 -1.37 0.40
CA VAL A 546 16.06 -2.03 -0.91
C VAL A 546 15.50 -1.13 -1.99
N VAL A 547 15.80 -1.48 -3.24
CA VAL A 547 15.14 -1.02 -4.46
C VAL A 547 14.34 -2.19 -5.03
N GLU A 548 13.09 -1.94 -5.38
CA GLU A 548 12.18 -2.90 -6.00
C GLU A 548 11.59 -2.33 -7.29
N PHE A 549 11.30 -3.22 -8.24
CA PHE A 549 10.67 -2.86 -9.49
C PHE A 549 9.28 -2.24 -9.28
N GLN A 550 9.03 -1.13 -9.97
CA GLN A 550 7.73 -0.47 -9.98
C GLN A 550 7.01 -0.67 -11.32
N THR A 551 7.64 -0.26 -12.42
CA THR A 551 7.07 -0.34 -13.77
C THR A 551 8.16 -0.19 -14.83
N SER A 552 7.93 -0.84 -15.98
CA SER A 552 8.76 -0.75 -17.19
C SER A 552 8.61 0.57 -17.96
N SER A 553 7.75 1.51 -17.50
CA SER A 553 7.54 2.79 -18.19
C SER A 553 8.56 3.87 -17.77
N TYR A 554 9.15 4.56 -18.76
CA TYR A 554 10.06 5.70 -18.57
C TYR A 554 9.88 6.79 -19.67
N PRO A 555 9.65 8.07 -19.31
CA PRO A 555 9.12 8.53 -18.01
C PRO A 555 7.72 7.94 -17.78
N PRO A 556 7.14 7.98 -16.57
CA PRO A 556 5.85 7.33 -16.28
C PRO A 556 4.73 7.91 -17.17
N GLY A 557 4.42 7.20 -18.25
CA GLY A 557 3.33 7.51 -19.18
C GLY A 557 2.09 6.64 -18.93
N TYR A 558 2.18 5.69 -18.00
CA TYR A 558 1.06 4.86 -17.59
C TYR A 558 0.47 5.44 -16.30
N PRO A 559 -0.80 5.88 -16.28
CA PRO A 559 -1.44 6.26 -15.02
C PRO A 559 -1.65 4.99 -14.19
N PHE A 560 -0.87 4.83 -13.12
CA PHE A 560 -1.20 3.84 -12.10
C PHE A 560 -2.68 4.01 -11.69
N SER A 561 -3.43 2.90 -11.67
CA SER A 561 -4.83 2.92 -11.22
C SER A 561 -4.90 2.91 -9.69
N PRO A 562 -5.92 3.54 -9.09
CA PRO A 562 -6.16 3.46 -7.66
C PRO A 562 -6.25 1.99 -7.20
N ILE A 563 -5.65 1.67 -6.05
CA ILE A 563 -5.66 0.32 -5.51
C ILE A 563 -7.09 -0.06 -5.13
N ASN A 564 -7.48 -1.27 -5.51
CA ASN A 564 -8.79 -1.83 -5.18
C ASN A 564 -8.64 -3.24 -4.60
N GLY A 565 -9.28 -3.54 -3.48
CA GLY A 565 -9.23 -4.85 -2.85
C GLY A 565 -8.55 -4.86 -1.48
N PRO A 566 -8.41 -6.06 -0.88
CA PRO A 566 -7.89 -6.19 0.47
C PRO A 566 -6.37 -5.97 0.50
N TYR A 567 -5.88 -5.47 1.63
CA TYR A 567 -4.47 -5.33 1.92
C TYR A 567 -4.19 -5.59 3.40
N GLY A 568 -3.02 -6.16 3.66
CA GLY A 568 -2.48 -6.31 5.01
C GLY A 568 -1.33 -5.35 5.24
N LEU A 569 -1.34 -4.64 6.36
CA LEU A 569 -0.31 -3.69 6.76
C LEU A 569 0.64 -4.34 7.78
N ALA A 570 1.93 -4.32 7.49
CA ALA A 570 3.00 -4.78 8.38
C ALA A 570 4.00 -3.66 8.66
N THR A 571 4.63 -3.70 9.83
CA THR A 571 5.79 -2.86 10.09
C THR A 571 7.03 -3.47 9.42
N SER A 572 7.67 -2.71 8.54
CA SER A 572 8.93 -3.10 7.89
C SER A 572 10.10 -2.97 8.87
N GLU A 573 11.15 -3.73 8.60
CA GLU A 573 12.38 -3.80 9.39
C GLU A 573 12.91 -2.41 9.79
N ILE A 574 13.33 -2.33 11.06
CA ILE A 574 13.88 -1.20 11.84
C ILE A 574 12.89 -0.71 12.90
N LEU A 575 12.77 -1.54 13.92
CA LEU A 575 12.25 -1.16 15.22
C LEU A 575 13.40 -0.57 16.03
N ASP A 576 13.15 0.49 16.79
CA ASP A 576 13.90 0.85 18.00
C ASP A 576 13.13 0.35 19.25
N PRO A 577 13.71 0.38 20.48
CA PRO A 577 13.04 -0.11 21.69
C PRO A 577 11.70 0.58 22.02
N GLN A 578 11.48 1.77 21.47
CA GLN A 578 10.33 2.64 21.71
C GLN A 578 9.36 2.67 20.51
N THR A 579 9.70 1.98 19.42
CA THR A 579 8.89 1.86 18.21
C THR A 579 7.72 0.95 18.48
N TRP A 580 6.52 1.48 18.25
CA TRP A 580 5.27 0.74 18.37
C TRP A 580 5.04 -0.04 17.09
N VAL A 581 4.67 -1.31 17.21
CA VAL A 581 4.38 -2.17 16.06
C VAL A 581 2.88 -2.16 15.80
N SER A 582 2.45 -2.02 14.54
CA SER A 582 1.04 -1.80 14.18
C SER A 582 0.52 -2.86 13.23
N ALA A 583 -0.58 -3.53 13.60
CA ALA A 583 -1.31 -4.48 12.77
C ALA A 583 -2.66 -3.95 12.27
N ALA A 584 -2.83 -3.93 10.95
CA ALA A 584 -4.11 -3.57 10.35
C ALA A 584 -4.37 -4.33 9.06
N THR A 585 -5.64 -4.62 8.81
CA THR A 585 -6.15 -5.07 7.51
C THR A 585 -7.17 -4.08 7.02
N GLY A 586 -7.13 -3.77 5.74
CA GLY A 586 -8.13 -2.91 5.13
C GLY A 586 -8.48 -3.31 3.72
N PHE A 587 -9.44 -2.60 3.17
CA PHE A 587 -9.99 -2.74 1.84
C PHE A 587 -9.98 -1.37 1.19
N ALA A 588 -9.22 -1.22 0.11
CA ALA A 588 -9.19 -0.01 -0.70
C ALA A 588 -10.26 -0.13 -1.79
N ASP A 589 -10.96 0.95 -2.11
CA ASP A 589 -11.86 0.99 -3.26
C ASP A 589 -11.42 2.01 -4.32
N LEU A 590 -12.02 1.91 -5.50
CA LEU A 590 -11.72 2.77 -6.65
C LEU A 590 -12.17 4.23 -6.48
N SER A 591 -12.95 4.55 -5.44
CA SER A 591 -13.38 5.93 -5.12
C SER A 591 -12.31 6.74 -4.39
N GLY A 592 -11.21 6.11 -4.01
CA GLY A 592 -10.22 6.73 -3.14
C GLY A 592 -10.49 6.48 -1.66
N ASP A 593 -11.44 5.60 -1.31
CA ASP A 593 -11.79 5.33 0.08
C ASP A 593 -11.11 4.04 0.58
N LEU A 594 -10.74 4.06 1.85
CA LEU A 594 -10.19 2.90 2.57
C LEU A 594 -11.16 2.54 3.69
N SER A 595 -11.61 1.29 3.69
CA SER A 595 -12.49 0.74 4.72
C SER A 595 -11.77 -0.45 5.38
N GLY A 596 -11.67 -0.49 6.71
CA GLY A 596 -10.88 -1.51 7.37
C GLY A 596 -10.91 -1.42 8.89
N GLY A 597 -10.51 -2.51 9.54
CA GLY A 597 -10.37 -2.60 10.98
C GLY A 597 -8.90 -2.74 11.35
N SER A 598 -8.40 -1.83 12.16
CA SER A 598 -7.11 -1.94 12.83
C SER A 598 -7.25 -2.69 14.15
N TYR A 599 -6.20 -3.40 14.54
CA TYR A 599 -6.07 -3.90 15.91
C TYR A 599 -4.77 -3.34 16.49
N LEU A 600 -4.93 -2.48 17.49
CA LEU A 600 -3.91 -2.24 18.51
C LEU A 600 -4.14 -3.29 19.60
N ASP A 601 -3.11 -4.05 19.95
CA ASP A 601 -3.12 -4.77 21.21
C ASP A 601 -3.05 -3.76 22.36
N LEU A 602 -3.99 -3.83 23.29
CA LEU A 602 -4.23 -2.83 24.34
C LEU A 602 -3.57 -3.23 25.67
N SER A 603 -2.40 -3.87 25.64
CA SER A 603 -1.80 -4.42 26.86
C SER A 603 -1.15 -3.41 27.83
N THR A 604 -1.16 -2.08 27.61
CA THR A 604 -1.01 -1.04 28.69
C THR A 604 -1.39 0.42 28.27
N PRO A 605 -1.64 1.39 29.21
CA PRO A 605 -2.68 2.43 29.09
C PRO A 605 -2.29 3.77 28.44
N THR A 606 -1.29 3.82 27.56
CA THR A 606 -0.99 5.04 26.78
C THR A 606 -0.75 4.69 25.32
N ALA A 607 -1.82 4.25 24.65
CA ALA A 607 -1.84 3.99 23.22
C ALA A 607 -1.75 5.30 22.43
N LEU A 608 -0.67 5.47 21.67
CA LEU A 608 -0.60 6.45 20.58
C LEU A 608 -0.13 5.77 19.29
N MET A 609 -0.95 4.85 18.81
CA MET A 609 -1.43 4.99 17.44
C MET A 609 -2.90 5.40 17.58
N PRO A 610 -3.31 6.65 17.31
CA PRO A 610 -4.69 6.83 16.92
C PRO A 610 -4.80 6.10 15.58
N VAL A 611 -5.29 4.86 15.62
CA VAL A 611 -6.04 4.44 14.46
C VAL A 611 -7.23 5.37 14.48
N LEU A 612 -7.17 6.38 13.62
CA LEU A 612 -8.36 6.99 13.06
C LEU A 612 -9.25 5.81 12.73
N SER A 613 -10.33 5.62 13.48
CA SER A 613 -11.49 4.88 13.01
C SER A 613 -11.61 5.26 11.54
N TYR A 614 -11.34 4.34 10.60
CA TYR A 614 -11.27 4.65 9.17
C TYR A 614 -12.69 4.99 8.68
N GLU A 615 -13.19 6.15 9.08
CA GLU A 615 -14.33 6.83 8.50
C GLU A 615 -13.75 7.88 7.55
N LEU A 616 -13.54 7.45 6.29
CA LEU A 616 -13.39 8.28 5.10
C LEU A 616 -12.24 9.31 5.15
N PHE A 617 -11.01 8.85 4.94
CA PHE A 617 -10.00 9.68 4.29
C PHE A 617 -9.87 9.24 2.83
N ARG A 618 -9.94 10.23 1.93
CA ARG A 618 -9.56 10.02 0.54
C ARG A 618 -8.06 9.84 0.46
N TYR A 619 -7.59 8.68 -0.01
CA TYR A 619 -6.21 8.58 -0.44
C TYR A 619 -6.03 9.33 -1.76
N THR A 620 -4.92 10.05 -1.89
CA THR A 620 -4.55 10.70 -3.15
C THR A 620 -3.57 9.82 -3.88
N TRP A 621 -3.75 9.68 -5.18
CA TRP A 621 -2.93 8.82 -6.02
C TRP A 621 -2.44 9.60 -7.24
N ASN A 622 -1.13 9.62 -7.45
CA ASN A 622 -0.50 10.26 -8.58
C ASN A 622 -0.17 9.23 -9.66
N ALA A 623 -0.08 9.70 -10.91
CA ALA A 623 0.20 8.84 -12.06
C ALA A 623 1.59 8.17 -12.03
N ASP A 624 2.49 8.60 -11.14
CA ASP A 624 3.82 8.00 -10.92
C ASP A 624 3.83 6.96 -9.79
N GLY A 625 2.67 6.64 -9.21
CA GLY A 625 2.53 5.67 -8.11
C GLY A 625 2.86 6.25 -6.73
N THR A 626 3.10 7.56 -6.63
CA THR A 626 3.18 8.27 -5.34
C THR A 626 1.79 8.69 -4.86
N GLY A 627 1.64 8.98 -3.57
CA GLY A 627 0.36 9.38 -3.03
C GLY A 627 0.37 9.76 -1.56
N THR A 628 -0.82 9.91 -0.98
CA THR A 628 -1.01 10.08 0.46
C THR A 628 -2.18 9.26 0.99
N PHE A 629 -2.09 8.78 2.22
CA PHE A 629 -3.16 8.11 2.96
C PHE A 629 -3.95 9.05 3.89
N GLY A 630 -4.17 10.30 3.47
CA GLY A 630 -4.71 11.33 4.36
C GLY A 630 -3.76 11.64 5.53
N GLY A 631 -4.07 12.66 6.33
CA GLY A 631 -3.26 13.00 7.52
C GLY A 631 -1.78 13.36 7.26
N ASN A 632 -1.43 13.62 5.99
CA ASN A 632 -0.08 13.79 5.46
C ASN A 632 0.78 12.50 5.32
N THR A 633 0.29 11.30 5.60
CA THR A 633 1.04 10.04 5.42
C THR A 633 1.38 9.82 3.95
N TYR A 634 2.68 9.89 3.58
CA TYR A 634 3.13 9.64 2.22
C TYR A 634 3.12 8.16 1.89
N MET A 635 2.81 7.83 0.64
CA MET A 635 2.89 6.46 0.14
C MET A 635 3.50 6.38 -1.25
N VAL A 636 4.08 5.20 -1.54
CA VAL A 636 4.53 4.79 -2.88
C VAL A 636 4.06 3.38 -3.16
N SER A 637 3.74 3.06 -4.41
CA SER A 637 3.19 1.75 -4.76
C SER A 637 3.51 1.30 -6.18
N ASN A 638 3.53 -0.03 -6.34
CA ASN A 638 3.58 -0.73 -7.63
C ASN A 638 2.28 -1.53 -7.89
N GLU A 639 1.16 -1.10 -7.29
CA GLU A 639 -0.18 -1.73 -7.28
C GLU A 639 -0.30 -3.01 -6.44
N ASN A 640 0.78 -3.77 -6.27
CA ASN A 640 0.80 -5.00 -5.48
C ASN A 640 1.34 -4.80 -4.07
N LYS A 641 2.26 -3.86 -3.91
CA LYS A 641 2.79 -3.41 -2.62
C LYS A 641 2.60 -1.91 -2.49
N ILE A 642 2.35 -1.47 -1.26
CA ILE A 642 2.30 -0.08 -0.84
C ILE A 642 3.32 0.08 0.26
N TYR A 643 4.12 1.12 0.19
CA TYR A 643 4.98 1.53 1.29
C TYR A 643 4.51 2.88 1.76
N SER A 644 4.39 3.06 3.07
CA SER A 644 3.99 4.34 3.65
C SER A 644 4.79 4.68 4.90
N ILE A 645 5.06 5.97 5.08
CA ILE A 645 5.69 6.49 6.29
C ILE A 645 4.58 7.18 7.10
N ASP A 646 4.35 6.71 8.32
CA ASP A 646 3.51 7.44 9.27
C ASP A 646 4.19 8.77 9.64
N ILE A 647 3.55 9.88 9.28
CA ILE A 647 4.04 11.21 9.63
C ILE A 647 3.17 11.93 10.65
N SER A 648 2.30 11.19 11.35
CA SER A 648 1.48 11.74 12.41
C SER A 648 2.35 12.46 13.46
N PRO A 649 1.94 13.64 13.96
CA PRO A 649 2.70 14.37 14.98
C PRO A 649 2.68 13.68 16.35
N LEU A 650 1.92 12.59 16.49
CA LEU A 650 1.78 11.80 17.72
C LEU A 650 2.76 10.63 17.80
N ASN A 651 3.41 10.27 16.67
CA ASN A 651 4.36 9.18 16.62
C ASN A 651 5.81 9.69 16.64
N ALA A 652 6.44 9.61 17.81
CA ALA A 652 7.84 9.96 18.04
C ALA A 652 8.83 8.90 17.48
N HIS A 653 8.34 7.68 17.20
CA HIS A 653 9.12 6.54 16.70
C HIS A 653 8.43 5.95 15.46
N PRO A 654 8.41 6.70 14.34
CA PRO A 654 7.72 6.29 13.14
C PRO A 654 8.33 5.01 12.57
N ALA A 655 7.51 4.18 11.96
CA ALA A 655 7.94 2.98 11.27
C ALA A 655 7.49 3.00 9.80
N LEU A 656 8.21 2.27 8.96
CA LEU A 656 7.80 2.06 7.58
C LEU A 656 6.71 0.98 7.55
N VAL A 657 5.57 1.26 6.91
CA VAL A 657 4.46 0.32 6.79
C VAL A 657 4.38 -0.24 5.38
N LEU A 658 4.45 -1.56 5.26
CA LEU A 658 4.21 -2.32 4.02
C LEU A 658 2.74 -2.75 3.96
N GLY A 659 2.03 -2.32 2.94
CA GLY A 659 0.73 -2.85 2.52
C GLY A 659 0.89 -3.84 1.39
N SER A 660 0.58 -5.11 1.61
CA SER A 660 0.57 -6.12 0.54
C SER A 660 -0.86 -6.39 0.09
N ARG A 661 -1.10 -6.28 -1.22
CA ARG A 661 -2.43 -6.56 -1.79
C ARG A 661 -2.71 -8.05 -1.75
N TRP A 662 -3.87 -8.38 -1.19
CA TRP A 662 -4.49 -9.69 -1.21
C TRP A 662 -5.05 -9.96 -2.58
N ASN A 663 -4.18 -10.27 -3.54
CA ASN A 663 -4.67 -10.63 -4.85
C ASN A 663 -5.04 -12.11 -4.87
N SER A 664 -6.29 -12.41 -5.21
CA SER A 664 -6.60 -13.53 -6.10
C SER A 664 -6.12 -13.15 -7.51
N MET A 665 -4.82 -13.30 -7.81
CA MET A 665 -4.21 -12.92 -9.11
C MET A 665 -4.70 -13.77 -10.29
N TRP A 666 -5.73 -14.58 -10.13
CA TRP A 666 -6.41 -15.21 -11.26
C TRP A 666 -7.29 -14.25 -12.07
N ASN A 667 -7.59 -13.06 -11.57
CA ASN A 667 -8.48 -12.14 -12.26
C ASN A 667 -7.72 -11.09 -13.06
N VAL A 668 -6.97 -11.54 -14.07
CA VAL A 668 -6.97 -10.80 -15.33
C VAL A 668 -7.49 -11.76 -16.38
N ASP A 669 -8.79 -11.68 -16.61
CA ASP A 669 -9.32 -12.11 -17.90
C ASP A 669 -8.58 -11.26 -18.94
N PHE A 670 -7.82 -11.91 -19.82
CA PHE A 670 -7.09 -11.20 -20.85
C PHE A 670 -8.06 -10.79 -21.98
N GLU A 671 -8.99 -9.90 -21.63
CA GLU A 671 -10.11 -9.45 -22.46
C GLU A 671 -9.67 -8.67 -23.71
N ILE A 672 -8.40 -8.23 -23.72
CA ILE A 672 -7.71 -7.62 -24.87
C ILE A 672 -7.89 -8.47 -26.13
N VAL A 673 -7.92 -9.79 -26.02
CA VAL A 673 -8.12 -10.70 -27.17
C VAL A 673 -9.53 -10.57 -27.79
N TYR A 674 -10.56 -10.18 -27.02
CA TYR A 674 -11.96 -10.08 -27.45
C TYR A 674 -12.39 -8.67 -27.85
N ILE A 675 -11.43 -7.81 -28.22
CA ILE A 675 -11.69 -6.40 -28.59
C ILE A 675 -12.79 -6.27 -29.67
N ALA A 676 -12.94 -7.27 -30.54
CA ALA A 676 -13.92 -7.32 -31.62
C ALA A 676 -15.28 -8.00 -31.30
N THR A 677 -15.57 -8.46 -30.07
CA THR A 677 -16.74 -9.32 -29.73
C THR A 677 -17.96 -8.59 -29.13
N PRO A 678 -19.00 -8.12 -29.85
CA PRO A 678 -20.03 -7.19 -29.35
C PRO A 678 -20.62 -7.52 -27.95
N LEU A 679 -20.77 -6.54 -27.05
CA LEU A 679 -21.47 -6.74 -25.77
C LEU A 679 -22.98 -6.91 -25.99
N SER A 680 -23.65 -7.70 -25.15
CA SER A 680 -25.10 -7.82 -25.19
C SER A 680 -25.78 -6.50 -24.78
N GLU A 681 -26.92 -6.17 -25.38
CA GLU A 681 -27.67 -4.91 -25.19
C GLU A 681 -28.04 -4.56 -23.74
N LYS A 682 -27.83 -5.45 -22.76
CA LYS A 682 -28.31 -5.26 -21.38
C LYS A 682 -27.44 -4.35 -20.51
N GLU A 683 -26.16 -4.11 -20.83
CA GLU A 683 -25.27 -3.42 -19.89
C GLU A 683 -24.87 -1.99 -20.26
N THR A 684 -24.95 -1.58 -21.53
CA THR A 684 -24.62 -0.20 -21.90
C THR A 684 -25.50 0.27 -23.05
N LYS A 685 -26.23 1.37 -22.87
CA LYS A 685 -27.01 2.07 -23.91
C LYS A 685 -26.12 2.70 -25.03
N LYS A 686 -24.98 2.09 -25.34
CA LYS A 686 -24.07 2.46 -26.43
C LYS A 686 -23.80 1.20 -27.26
N THR A 687 -24.06 1.29 -28.56
CA THR A 687 -23.90 0.21 -29.53
C THR A 687 -22.42 -0.10 -29.81
N GLY A 688 -21.99 -1.36 -29.61
CA GLY A 688 -20.94 -2.02 -30.41
C GLY A 688 -19.46 -1.85 -30.01
N ILE A 689 -18.59 -2.52 -30.81
CA ILE A 689 -17.11 -2.61 -30.73
C ILE A 689 -16.39 -1.29 -30.44
N GLN A 690 -17.02 -0.17 -30.81
CA GLN A 690 -16.61 1.19 -30.45
C GLN A 690 -16.25 1.34 -28.97
N HIS A 691 -17.12 0.84 -28.09
CA HIS A 691 -16.96 0.96 -26.65
C HIS A 691 -15.69 0.27 -26.15
N ARG A 692 -15.39 -0.93 -26.66
CA ARG A 692 -14.23 -1.71 -26.21
C ARG A 692 -12.91 -1.15 -26.67
N ILE A 693 -12.83 -0.58 -27.87
CA ILE A 693 -11.58 0.06 -28.29
C ILE A 693 -11.33 1.29 -27.42
N ASP A 694 -12.34 2.14 -27.23
CA ASP A 694 -12.20 3.34 -26.42
C ASP A 694 -11.89 2.99 -24.95
N GLU A 695 -12.47 1.90 -24.41
CA GLU A 695 -12.16 1.40 -23.07
C GLU A 695 -10.76 0.80 -22.97
N THR A 696 -10.32 0.00 -23.94
CA THR A 696 -8.95 -0.55 -23.98
C THR A 696 -7.93 0.57 -24.11
N GLU A 697 -8.12 1.52 -25.02
CA GLU A 697 -7.25 2.69 -25.18
C GLU A 697 -7.17 3.51 -23.87
N LYS A 698 -8.33 3.75 -23.23
CA LYS A 698 -8.41 4.48 -21.96
C LYS A 698 -7.76 3.71 -20.79
N HIS A 699 -8.03 2.41 -20.68
CA HIS A 699 -7.57 1.56 -19.60
C HIS A 699 -6.05 1.36 -19.66
N PHE A 700 -5.51 1.14 -20.87
CA PHE A 700 -4.08 0.89 -21.05
C PHE A 700 -3.26 2.14 -21.40
N GLY A 701 -3.90 3.30 -21.49
CA GLY A 701 -3.24 4.57 -21.83
C GLY A 701 -2.55 4.56 -23.20
N VAL A 702 -3.11 3.83 -24.16
CA VAL A 702 -2.55 3.68 -25.51
C VAL A 702 -3.52 4.18 -26.57
N LYS A 703 -3.01 4.42 -27.77
CA LYS A 703 -3.82 4.65 -28.96
C LYS A 703 -3.56 3.53 -29.95
N LEU A 704 -4.59 2.74 -30.26
CA LEU A 704 -4.53 1.62 -31.18
C LEU A 704 -4.83 2.11 -32.59
N SER A 705 -3.79 2.32 -33.39
CA SER A 705 -3.90 2.82 -34.76
C SER A 705 -3.74 1.69 -35.80
N ASN A 706 -3.07 0.60 -35.43
CA ASN A 706 -2.80 -0.55 -36.29
C ASN A 706 -2.57 -1.83 -35.46
N LEU A 707 -2.42 -2.99 -36.11
CA LEU A 707 -2.22 -4.26 -35.39
C LEU A 707 -0.89 -4.30 -34.63
N ALA A 708 0.16 -3.61 -35.10
CA ALA A 708 1.45 -3.60 -34.40
C ALA A 708 1.34 -2.92 -33.02
N ASP A 709 0.50 -1.87 -32.89
CA ASP A 709 0.23 -1.24 -31.59
C ASP A 709 -0.44 -2.23 -30.62
N MET A 710 -1.30 -3.10 -31.14
CA MET A 710 -1.97 -4.16 -30.37
C MET A 710 -1.02 -5.28 -29.99
N GLU A 711 -0.14 -5.72 -30.90
CA GLU A 711 0.91 -6.70 -30.61
C GLU A 711 1.84 -6.19 -29.49
N ALA A 712 2.29 -4.93 -29.60
CA ALA A 712 3.14 -4.30 -28.60
C ALA A 712 2.43 -4.16 -27.24
N LEU A 713 1.13 -3.87 -27.23
CA LEU A 713 0.33 -3.85 -26.01
C LEU A 713 0.29 -5.23 -25.35
N ILE A 714 0.05 -6.30 -26.11
CA ILE A 714 0.01 -7.66 -25.58
C ILE A 714 1.37 -8.04 -24.96
N ASP A 715 2.46 -7.82 -25.68
CA ASP A 715 3.81 -8.14 -25.21
C ASP A 715 4.13 -7.37 -23.92
N ARG A 716 3.80 -6.07 -23.88
CA ARG A 716 4.01 -5.19 -22.73
C ARG A 716 3.20 -5.63 -21.51
N GLU A 717 1.90 -5.82 -21.65
CA GLU A 717 1.02 -6.09 -20.50
C GLU A 717 1.26 -7.48 -19.92
N ILE A 718 1.54 -8.49 -20.75
CA ILE A 718 1.89 -9.82 -20.26
C ILE A 718 3.21 -9.76 -19.49
N THR A 719 4.24 -9.11 -20.06
CA THR A 719 5.54 -8.96 -19.41
C THR A 719 5.39 -8.24 -18.08
N ASN A 720 4.73 -7.07 -18.08
CA ASN A 720 4.49 -6.27 -16.87
C ASN A 720 3.72 -7.04 -15.81
N PHE A 721 2.69 -7.78 -16.19
CA PHE A 721 1.91 -8.60 -15.26
C PHE A 721 2.81 -9.61 -14.54
N PHE A 722 3.67 -10.32 -15.28
CA PHE A 722 4.57 -11.31 -14.71
C PHE A 722 5.73 -10.68 -13.92
N GLU A 723 6.25 -9.53 -14.35
CA GLU A 723 7.25 -8.75 -13.60
C GLU A 723 6.68 -8.20 -12.28
N ARG A 724 5.38 -7.90 -12.24
CA ARG A 724 4.67 -7.51 -11.02
C ARG A 724 4.36 -8.69 -10.08
N GLY A 725 4.81 -9.90 -10.41
CA GLY A 725 4.57 -11.10 -9.58
C GLY A 725 3.34 -11.92 -10.01
N GLY A 726 2.79 -11.66 -11.20
CA GLY A 726 1.79 -12.53 -11.82
C GLY A 726 2.29 -13.97 -11.91
N VAL A 727 1.38 -14.93 -11.72
CA VAL A 727 1.75 -16.36 -11.69
C VAL A 727 1.10 -17.18 -12.80
N GLY A 728 0.09 -16.63 -13.49
CA GLY A 728 -0.53 -17.24 -14.67
C GLY A 728 -1.63 -16.36 -15.27
N LEU A 729 -1.97 -16.60 -16.53
CA LEU A 729 -3.11 -15.93 -17.18
C LEU A 729 -4.38 -16.78 -17.13
N LYS A 730 -5.54 -16.14 -17.27
CA LYS A 730 -6.85 -16.82 -17.43
C LYS A 730 -7.49 -16.43 -18.77
N SER A 731 -7.91 -17.44 -19.52
CA SER A 731 -8.77 -17.32 -20.70
C SER A 731 -10.20 -17.72 -20.38
N THR A 732 -11.11 -16.78 -20.64
CA THR A 732 -12.57 -16.92 -20.59
C THR A 732 -13.20 -17.16 -21.96
N SER A 733 -12.43 -17.59 -22.97
CA SER A 733 -12.93 -17.80 -24.34
C SER A 733 -14.22 -18.64 -24.41
N ALA A 734 -14.32 -19.65 -23.55
CA ALA A 734 -15.49 -20.53 -23.47
C ALA A 734 -16.80 -19.84 -23.10
N TYR A 735 -16.76 -18.59 -22.61
CA TYR A 735 -17.95 -17.76 -22.39
C TYR A 735 -18.52 -17.17 -23.68
N PHE A 736 -17.67 -16.93 -24.67
CA PHE A 736 -18.02 -16.10 -25.83
C PHE A 736 -17.93 -16.84 -27.18
N ARG A 737 -17.16 -17.93 -27.26
CA ARG A 737 -16.81 -18.59 -28.52
C ARG A 737 -16.33 -20.04 -28.35
N PRO A 738 -16.25 -20.83 -29.45
CA PRO A 738 -15.56 -22.12 -29.43
C PRO A 738 -14.09 -22.02 -29.05
N LEU A 739 -13.62 -23.03 -28.30
CA LEU A 739 -12.22 -23.24 -27.95
C LEU A 739 -11.36 -23.78 -29.10
N HIS A 740 -11.91 -23.81 -30.32
CA HIS A 740 -11.17 -24.14 -31.54
C HIS A 740 -10.37 -22.91 -31.99
N PHE A 741 -9.04 -22.96 -31.91
CA PHE A 741 -8.16 -21.89 -32.38
C PHE A 741 -7.41 -22.34 -33.64
N ASP A 742 -7.45 -21.52 -34.70
CA ASP A 742 -6.60 -21.67 -35.86
C ASP A 742 -5.30 -20.88 -35.67
N THR A 743 -4.19 -21.58 -35.44
CA THR A 743 -2.86 -20.97 -35.23
C THR A 743 -2.20 -20.50 -36.53
N LYS A 744 -2.85 -20.67 -37.69
CA LYS A 744 -2.29 -20.38 -39.02
C LYS A 744 -2.83 -19.10 -39.64
N ILE A 745 -3.62 -18.31 -38.90
CA ILE A 745 -4.07 -17.00 -39.37
C ILE A 745 -2.85 -16.12 -39.65
N SER A 746 -2.74 -15.63 -40.88
CA SER A 746 -1.60 -14.80 -41.26
C SER A 746 -1.70 -13.41 -40.62
N ARG A 747 -0.55 -12.82 -40.26
CA ARG A 747 -0.51 -11.43 -39.76
C ARG A 747 -1.18 -10.46 -40.72
N LYS A 748 -1.06 -10.69 -42.03
CA LYS A 748 -1.68 -9.86 -43.07
C LYS A 748 -3.22 -9.90 -43.01
N ASP A 749 -3.79 -11.08 -42.80
CA ASP A 749 -5.24 -11.23 -42.69
C ASP A 749 -5.77 -10.63 -41.39
N ALA A 750 -5.05 -10.84 -40.28
CA ALA A 750 -5.35 -10.20 -39.01
C ALA A 750 -5.29 -8.67 -39.11
N GLU A 751 -4.27 -8.10 -39.77
CA GLU A 751 -4.12 -6.66 -39.97
C GLU A 751 -5.28 -6.08 -40.79
N ALA A 752 -5.71 -6.78 -41.84
CA ALA A 752 -6.84 -6.36 -42.66
C ALA A 752 -8.15 -6.31 -41.84
N ILE A 753 -8.35 -7.27 -40.93
CA ILE A 753 -9.50 -7.29 -40.02
C ILE A 753 -9.36 -6.20 -38.94
N PHE A 754 -8.17 -6.03 -38.36
CA PHE A 754 -7.91 -5.03 -37.32
C PHE A 754 -8.08 -3.61 -37.84
N THR A 755 -7.76 -3.35 -39.12
CA THR A 755 -8.03 -2.06 -39.78
C THR A 755 -9.52 -1.71 -39.77
N GLU A 756 -10.40 -2.70 -39.93
CA GLU A 756 -11.86 -2.49 -39.81
C GLU A 756 -12.26 -2.17 -38.37
N VAL A 757 -11.65 -2.86 -37.40
CA VAL A 757 -11.87 -2.66 -35.96
C VAL A 757 -11.46 -1.24 -35.54
N VAL A 758 -10.24 -0.77 -35.90
CA VAL A 758 -9.76 0.60 -35.63
C VAL A 758 -10.62 1.66 -36.34
N ALA A 759 -11.13 1.34 -37.53
CA ALA A 759 -12.12 2.15 -38.25
C ALA A 759 -13.53 2.07 -37.65
N ARG A 760 -13.69 1.41 -36.49
CA ARG A 760 -14.92 1.32 -35.69
C ARG A 760 -16.04 0.59 -36.42
N LYS A 761 -15.69 -0.28 -37.36
CA LYS A 761 -16.61 -1.16 -38.07
C LYS A 761 -16.71 -2.49 -37.35
N THR A 762 -17.85 -3.16 -37.48
CA THR A 762 -18.06 -4.49 -36.90
C THR A 762 -17.74 -5.57 -37.93
N PRO A 763 -16.65 -6.35 -37.77
CA PRO A 763 -16.36 -7.48 -38.64
C PRO A 763 -17.45 -8.56 -38.52
N THR A 764 -17.58 -9.40 -39.54
CA THR A 764 -18.42 -10.60 -39.46
C THR A 764 -17.88 -11.56 -38.39
N GLU A 765 -18.73 -12.45 -37.89
CA GLU A 765 -18.37 -13.42 -36.84
C GLU A 765 -17.14 -14.27 -37.19
N ASP A 766 -17.04 -14.78 -38.42
CA ASP A 766 -15.88 -15.56 -38.87
C ASP A 766 -14.59 -14.72 -38.90
N ARG A 767 -14.68 -13.48 -39.38
CA ARG A 767 -13.51 -12.58 -39.46
C ARG A 767 -13.08 -12.14 -38.07
N ARG A 768 -14.02 -11.85 -37.19
CA ARG A 768 -13.74 -11.60 -35.77
C ARG A 768 -12.99 -12.79 -35.16
N LYS A 769 -13.49 -14.02 -35.37
CA LYS A 769 -12.85 -15.22 -34.85
C LYS A 769 -11.41 -15.37 -35.34
N HIS A 770 -11.14 -15.06 -36.62
CA HIS A 770 -9.78 -15.09 -37.16
C HIS A 770 -8.84 -14.10 -36.46
N LEU A 771 -9.31 -12.88 -36.19
CA LEU A 771 -8.52 -11.90 -35.43
C LEU A 771 -8.25 -12.38 -34.00
N GLU A 772 -9.26 -12.89 -33.31
CA GLU A 772 -9.12 -13.43 -31.95
C GLU A 772 -8.18 -14.65 -31.90
N ASP A 773 -8.20 -15.53 -32.92
CA ASP A 773 -7.30 -16.68 -33.05
C ASP A 773 -5.84 -16.22 -33.19
N TYR A 774 -5.62 -15.19 -34.02
CA TYR A 774 -4.33 -14.57 -34.19
C TYR A 774 -3.81 -13.97 -32.88
N LEU A 775 -4.64 -13.17 -32.18
CA LEU A 775 -4.25 -12.53 -30.92
C LEU A 775 -4.00 -13.54 -29.80
N MET A 776 -4.80 -14.62 -29.71
CA MET A 776 -4.53 -15.71 -28.75
C MET A 776 -3.20 -16.42 -29.07
N THR A 777 -2.87 -16.60 -30.35
CA THR A 777 -1.57 -17.15 -30.77
C THR A 777 -0.42 -16.22 -30.32
N LYS A 778 -0.58 -14.90 -30.41
CA LYS A 778 0.38 -13.92 -29.88
C LYS A 778 0.56 -14.04 -28.36
N VAL A 779 -0.54 -14.17 -27.60
CA VAL A 779 -0.50 -14.42 -26.14
C VAL A 779 0.31 -15.67 -25.82
N PHE A 780 0.07 -16.77 -26.55
CA PHE A 780 0.81 -18.01 -26.37
C PHE A 780 2.29 -17.88 -26.72
N GLN A 781 2.64 -17.12 -27.75
CA GLN A 781 4.06 -16.84 -28.07
C GLN A 781 4.77 -16.16 -26.90
N GLU A 782 4.16 -15.16 -26.27
CA GLU A 782 4.77 -14.46 -25.14
C GLU A 782 4.82 -15.33 -23.88
N LEU A 783 3.76 -16.10 -23.59
CA LEU A 783 3.76 -17.06 -22.49
C LEU A 783 4.83 -18.15 -22.65
N ASN A 784 5.06 -18.64 -23.88
CA ASN A 784 6.11 -19.62 -24.17
C ASN A 784 7.49 -19.02 -23.92
N LYS A 785 7.72 -17.77 -24.34
CA LYS A 785 8.97 -17.04 -24.09
C LYS A 785 9.22 -16.85 -22.58
N LEU A 786 8.18 -16.52 -21.82
CA LEU A 786 8.26 -16.29 -20.37
C LEU A 786 8.18 -17.58 -19.53
N LYS A 787 7.83 -18.72 -20.15
CA LYS A 787 7.58 -20.01 -19.49
C LYS A 787 6.50 -19.93 -18.41
N LYS A 788 5.42 -19.18 -18.68
CA LYS A 788 4.34 -18.91 -17.71
C LYS A 788 3.06 -19.68 -18.05
N PRO A 789 2.28 -20.09 -17.05
CA PRO A 789 1.08 -20.90 -17.28
C PRO A 789 -0.12 -20.06 -17.75
N ILE A 790 -1.07 -20.73 -18.41
CA ILE A 790 -2.39 -20.19 -18.72
C ILE A 790 -3.49 -21.18 -18.35
N GLN A 791 -4.57 -20.65 -17.80
CA GLN A 791 -5.76 -21.40 -17.45
C GLN A 791 -6.86 -21.15 -18.48
N PHE A 792 -7.55 -22.22 -18.90
CA PHE A 792 -8.75 -22.13 -19.74
C PHE A 792 -9.99 -22.51 -18.94
N HIS A 793 -10.99 -21.63 -18.96
CA HIS A 793 -12.35 -22.01 -18.58
C HIS A 793 -12.90 -23.03 -19.58
N THR A 794 -13.47 -24.13 -19.09
CA THR A 794 -14.17 -25.15 -19.91
C THR A 794 -15.46 -25.57 -19.22
N GLY A 795 -16.39 -26.22 -19.92
CA GLY A 795 -17.60 -26.75 -19.28
C GLY A 795 -18.72 -25.72 -19.04
N ASN A 796 -19.36 -25.79 -17.87
CA ASN A 796 -20.67 -25.17 -17.55
C ASN A 796 -20.56 -23.70 -17.12
N GLN A 797 -21.46 -22.85 -17.62
CA GLN A 797 -21.54 -21.42 -17.28
C GLN A 797 -22.63 -21.12 -16.23
N GLN A 798 -22.54 -19.95 -15.55
CA GLN A 798 -23.44 -19.50 -14.47
C GLN A 798 -24.94 -19.41 -14.84
N ASN A 799 -25.30 -19.51 -16.13
CA ASN A 799 -26.69 -19.42 -16.62
C ASN A 799 -27.28 -20.75 -17.11
N TRP A 800 -26.67 -21.90 -16.78
CA TRP A 800 -27.14 -23.25 -17.15
C TRP A 800 -27.21 -23.51 -18.67
N ASN A 801 -26.60 -22.62 -19.47
CA ASN A 801 -26.42 -22.84 -20.89
C ASN A 801 -25.29 -23.85 -21.11
N LEU A 802 -25.69 -24.99 -21.64
CA LEU A 802 -24.84 -26.11 -22.00
C LEU A 802 -24.33 -25.85 -23.42
N VAL A 803 -23.11 -25.33 -23.58
CA VAL A 803 -22.61 -24.95 -24.91
C VAL A 803 -21.88 -26.12 -25.57
N ARG A 804 -22.26 -26.41 -26.82
CA ARG A 804 -21.54 -27.26 -27.80
C ARG A 804 -20.05 -26.88 -28.04
N ASN A 805 -19.51 -25.88 -27.35
CA ASN A 805 -18.33 -25.12 -27.78
C ASN A 805 -17.27 -24.91 -26.67
N SER A 806 -17.40 -25.52 -25.49
CA SER A 806 -16.40 -25.47 -24.40
C SER A 806 -15.68 -26.81 -24.18
N ASP A 807 -15.68 -27.69 -25.19
CA ASP A 807 -14.98 -28.97 -25.14
C ASP A 807 -13.46 -28.73 -25.11
N PRO A 808 -12.74 -29.20 -24.07
CA PRO A 808 -11.29 -29.07 -24.00
C PRO A 808 -10.54 -29.74 -25.17
N LEU A 809 -11.15 -30.70 -25.87
CA LEU A 809 -10.55 -31.33 -27.05
C LEU A 809 -10.36 -30.34 -28.21
N GLU A 810 -11.12 -29.25 -28.26
CA GLU A 810 -10.96 -28.22 -29.31
C GLU A 810 -9.66 -27.43 -29.17
N LEU A 811 -9.02 -27.46 -27.99
CA LEU A 811 -7.70 -26.85 -27.78
C LEU A 811 -6.56 -27.63 -28.44
N ASN A 812 -6.83 -28.83 -28.99
CA ASN A 812 -5.80 -29.72 -29.53
C ASN A 812 -4.89 -29.02 -30.56
N LYS A 813 -5.44 -28.21 -31.47
CA LYS A 813 -4.62 -27.48 -32.46
C LYS A 813 -3.71 -26.43 -31.83
N LEU A 814 -4.16 -25.76 -30.77
CA LEU A 814 -3.38 -24.77 -30.05
C LEU A 814 -2.26 -25.44 -29.23
N LEU A 815 -2.51 -26.63 -28.67
CA LEU A 815 -1.61 -27.31 -27.74
C LEU A 815 -0.66 -28.33 -28.40
N TYR A 816 -1.10 -29.05 -29.44
CA TYR A 816 -0.37 -30.20 -30.00
C TYR A 816 0.33 -29.95 -31.34
N GLU A 817 0.08 -28.83 -32.05
CA GLU A 817 0.82 -28.52 -33.29
C GLU A 817 2.29 -28.11 -33.06
N GLY A 818 2.86 -28.40 -31.89
CA GLY A 818 4.30 -28.30 -31.60
C GLY A 818 4.87 -26.89 -31.48
N GLN A 819 4.04 -25.85 -31.53
CA GLN A 819 4.50 -24.45 -31.45
C GLN A 819 4.73 -23.94 -30.01
N PHE A 820 4.08 -24.54 -29.00
CA PHE A 820 4.06 -24.03 -27.62
C PHE A 820 4.26 -25.14 -26.57
N SER A 821 5.25 -26.02 -26.78
CA SER A 821 5.46 -27.22 -25.96
C SER A 821 5.81 -26.95 -24.49
N ASP A 822 6.29 -25.74 -24.18
CA ASP A 822 6.89 -25.42 -22.88
C ASP A 822 5.93 -24.62 -21.97
N ILE A 823 4.68 -24.41 -22.41
CA ILE A 823 3.65 -23.74 -21.63
C ILE A 823 2.86 -24.75 -20.78
N LYS A 824 2.76 -24.49 -19.48
CA LYS A 824 1.85 -25.23 -18.60
C LYS A 824 0.41 -24.73 -18.78
N VAL A 825 -0.46 -25.57 -19.33
CA VAL A 825 -1.88 -25.24 -19.53
C VAL A 825 -2.75 -25.91 -18.46
N VAL A 826 -3.62 -25.13 -17.82
CA VAL A 826 -4.54 -25.59 -16.77
C VAL A 826 -5.97 -25.55 -17.30
N ILE A 827 -6.62 -26.71 -17.34
CA ILE A 827 -8.04 -26.80 -17.76
C ILE A 827 -8.92 -26.75 -16.51
N THR A 828 -9.79 -25.76 -16.42
CA THR A 828 -10.71 -25.59 -15.28
C THR A 828 -12.10 -26.10 -15.53
N HIS A 829 -12.76 -26.52 -14.44
CA HIS A 829 -14.09 -27.14 -14.34
C HIS A 829 -14.19 -28.54 -14.96
N GLY A 830 -13.31 -28.88 -15.91
CA GLY A 830 -13.34 -30.15 -16.62
C GLY A 830 -14.61 -30.27 -17.47
N GLY A 831 -14.59 -31.19 -18.44
CA GLY A 831 -15.73 -31.46 -19.27
C GLY A 831 -16.83 -32.18 -18.49
N TYR A 832 -17.63 -31.43 -17.74
CA TYR A 832 -18.79 -31.91 -16.96
C TYR A 832 -19.82 -32.68 -17.81
N LEU A 833 -19.60 -32.79 -19.14
CA LEU A 833 -20.34 -33.65 -20.08
C LEU A 833 -19.49 -34.52 -21.02
N THR A 834 -18.15 -34.51 -20.96
CA THR A 834 -17.27 -35.32 -21.84
C THR A 834 -16.78 -36.63 -21.20
N HIS A 835 -17.17 -36.92 -19.95
CA HIS A 835 -16.81 -38.16 -19.25
C HIS A 835 -17.20 -39.47 -19.97
N LYS A 836 -18.06 -39.44 -21.00
CA LYS A 836 -18.39 -40.60 -21.84
C LYS A 836 -17.44 -40.86 -23.03
N LYS A 837 -16.44 -40.01 -23.30
CA LYS A 837 -15.45 -40.20 -24.40
C LYS A 837 -14.04 -40.55 -23.91
N ARG A 838 -13.92 -41.31 -22.81
CA ARG A 838 -12.64 -41.72 -22.20
C ARG A 838 -11.81 -42.77 -22.96
N SER A 839 -12.12 -43.08 -24.22
CA SER A 839 -11.41 -44.16 -24.95
C SER A 839 -10.18 -43.73 -25.76
N ARG A 840 -9.82 -42.45 -25.80
CA ARG A 840 -8.56 -41.98 -26.42
C ARG A 840 -8.05 -40.74 -25.70
N TRP A 841 -7.32 -40.95 -24.61
CA TRP A 841 -6.33 -40.03 -24.05
C TRP A 841 -5.04 -40.80 -23.89
#